data_AF-A0A917Q119-F1
#
_entry.id   AF-A0A917Q119-F1
#
_cell.length_a   1.000
_cell.length_b   1.000
_cell.length_c   1.000
_cell.angle_alpha   90.00
_cell.angle_beta   90.00
_cell.angle_gamma   90.00
#
_symmetry.space_group_name_H-M   'P 1'
#
loop_
_entity.id
_entity.type
_entity.pdbx_description
1 polymer ?
#
loop_
_entity_poly.entity_id
_entity_poly.type
_entity_poly.pdbx_seq_one_letter_code
_entity_poly.pdbx_strand_id
1 'polypeptide(L)'
;MDFKELAQKYKNKIKSLWESLHSYHYVKKAKSIWGTGKIQKSSRISYDVIWSMILFFVIIAVIGGFFAGGVGAGYFASLVKDEPVRDYESMQADIYNYEQTSSLYFAGETYIGDIRSDIYREEVSLDNVSDVLEDAVIATEDEYFSEHKGIVPKAIVRALVQQVTNSSTQSGGSTLTQQLVKNQILTNEVSYERKAKEILIAMRLERFFEKDEILEAYLNIVAYGRDASGGNIAGIQTAAQGIFGIDASEINLPQAAYLAGLPQSPTYYTPFKNSGGLKEEKALKPGLNRMKSVLERMYETDYITKKQYKEALNYDITADFTEKSQSPAEKYPYLTYEAQKRASDILMKHLAEQDGYSMKDLNNKKALKEEYNVLADRALRKDGYNIHTTIDKKTHDKFRKIAENYAYYGPDWTGYVKDPESGEQVKKTQQIQTGGILMENSSGRIISFVGGRDYNKGNQFNYATQAERSNGSTMKPILAYAPAFEKGIIQPGTPIADIPKTFAGGYSPGNYGGGYHGLVSARKALYNSYNIPAVDVYSRFNDQDPVSEFLRPMGITSIGDNEYANLSLAIGGTSKGITVEENVNAFSTLGNNGKFADGYMIEKITDQDGNVIYEHKPDPAKVFSPETSYLTLDIMRDVIDEGTGTYLNSQLKHSGVDWAGKTGTSQHYKDAWFVGVNPNVSMGVWIGYRKGKSIQCPSCSLSYSQRTQKLWAELVNAASDINPDLVAPDKSFERPDGIVSRSYCAISGKLPSDLCEEAGLIKTDLFNSKYVPTEKDDSLTRGSYVMVNGKAVAAGDKTPKGFVEGNGLTFNPEFLKRNGYNKLGDLSVLFPRTNRDAWEKIGLPQSGISSGGIENDGQSPAAPKSVSTSGENLSWSSSESNDVIGYRIFRASSPDGSFNQVASTTRTSYTVPDNNAFYHVKAVDYFGQESSASKTTKVGSPSGSDDNSKSSEDSNDNSDNDNNDDIDDNDDNGDNNNNNNNNNKNAESKNDNDNNGGNSNDGSGDDRDKNNDSGPNNDKKDDKKQKDNSNNNNKDQSNSQSQNDNS
;
A
#
# COMPACT_ATOMS: atom_id res chain seq x y z
N MET A 1 27.54 22.65 66.23
CA MET A 1 27.98 23.46 67.39
C MET A 1 27.70 22.71 68.69
N ASP A 2 28.49 22.89 69.74
CA ASP A 2 28.19 22.30 71.06
C ASP A 2 27.00 23.04 71.72
N PHE A 3 26.00 22.27 72.15
CA PHE A 3 24.82 22.75 72.88
C PHE A 3 25.20 23.56 74.14
N LYS A 4 26.36 23.28 74.76
CA LYS A 4 26.91 24.02 75.90
C LYS A 4 27.24 25.47 75.57
N GLU A 5 27.81 25.76 74.40
CA GLU A 5 28.11 27.14 74.01
C GLU A 5 26.85 27.95 73.81
N LEU A 6 25.83 27.37 73.15
CA LEU A 6 24.55 28.03 72.92
C LEU A 6 23.85 28.34 74.26
N ALA A 7 23.82 27.37 75.17
CA ALA A 7 23.28 27.53 76.52
C ALA A 7 24.02 28.61 77.32
N GLN A 8 25.36 28.65 77.26
CA GLN A 8 26.18 29.65 77.95
C GLN A 8 25.96 31.07 77.37
N LYS A 9 25.83 31.18 76.04
CA LYS A 9 25.53 32.44 75.33
C LYS A 9 24.16 33.00 75.73
N TYR A 10 23.14 32.15 75.82
CA TYR A 10 21.81 32.52 76.34
C TYR A 10 21.84 32.92 77.81
N LYS A 11 22.51 32.13 78.67
CA LYS A 11 22.66 32.41 80.11
C LYS A 11 23.29 33.78 80.38
N ASN A 12 24.32 34.14 79.63
CA ASN A 12 24.97 35.45 79.73
C ASN A 12 24.06 36.60 79.24
N LYS A 13 23.30 36.41 78.15
CA LYS A 13 22.36 37.40 77.61
C LYS A 13 21.16 37.63 78.56
N ILE A 14 20.69 36.59 79.23
CA ILE A 14 19.66 36.69 80.29
C ILE A 14 20.21 37.45 81.51
N LYS A 15 21.46 37.17 81.91
CA LYS A 15 22.09 37.86 83.05
C LYS A 15 22.24 39.37 82.83
N SER A 16 22.70 39.80 81.64
CA SER A 16 22.84 41.24 81.35
C SER A 16 21.49 41.97 81.26
N LEU A 17 20.44 41.32 80.75
CA LEU A 17 19.06 41.85 80.81
C LEU A 17 18.57 42.03 82.26
N TRP A 18 18.86 41.07 83.14
CA TRP A 18 18.43 41.10 84.55
C TRP A 18 19.19 42.14 85.39
N GLU A 19 20.48 42.36 85.07
CA GLU A 19 21.32 43.41 85.67
C GLU A 19 20.92 44.81 85.16
N SER A 20 20.60 44.94 83.86
CA SER A 20 19.99 46.17 83.28
C SER A 20 18.70 46.57 84.01
N LEU A 21 17.77 45.64 84.18
CA LEU A 21 16.50 45.85 84.91
C LEU A 21 16.72 46.34 86.36
N HIS A 22 17.78 45.89 87.03
CA HIS A 22 18.10 46.31 88.40
C HIS A 22 18.62 47.75 88.54
N SER A 23 19.04 48.39 87.44
CA SER A 23 19.56 49.76 87.47
C SER A 23 18.47 50.84 87.56
N TYR A 24 17.26 50.55 87.09
CA TYR A 24 16.19 51.55 86.96
C TYR A 24 15.69 52.07 88.32
N HIS A 25 15.50 53.40 88.40
CA HIS A 25 15.12 54.10 89.63
C HIS A 25 13.80 53.59 90.25
N TYR A 26 12.82 53.22 89.41
CA TYR A 26 11.56 52.62 89.84
C TYR A 26 11.74 51.27 90.54
N VAL A 27 12.70 50.44 90.11
CA VAL A 27 12.99 49.14 90.74
C VAL A 27 13.62 49.34 92.11
N LYS A 28 14.51 50.32 92.29
CA LYS A 28 15.01 50.72 93.63
C LYS A 28 13.88 51.20 94.53
N LYS A 29 12.92 51.98 94.01
CA LYS A 29 11.76 52.49 94.77
C LYS A 29 10.78 51.37 95.16
N ALA A 30 10.55 50.39 94.28
CA ALA A 30 9.77 49.20 94.61
C ALA A 30 10.47 48.34 95.68
N LYS A 31 11.79 48.16 95.57
CA LYS A 31 12.59 47.32 96.50
C LYS A 31 12.68 47.93 97.91
N SER A 32 12.75 49.26 98.04
CA SER A 32 12.70 49.92 99.37
C SER A 32 11.32 49.81 100.02
N ILE A 33 10.23 49.93 99.25
CA ILE A 33 8.86 49.71 99.74
C ILE A 33 8.69 48.25 100.22
N TRP A 34 9.18 47.27 99.43
CA TRP A 34 9.13 45.84 99.76
C TRP A 34 9.88 45.51 101.08
N GLY A 35 11.02 46.17 101.32
CA GLY A 35 11.84 45.98 102.52
C GLY A 35 11.21 46.46 103.84
N THR A 36 10.07 47.16 103.81
CA THR A 36 9.40 47.66 105.03
C THR A 36 8.57 46.62 105.79
N GLY A 37 8.42 45.39 105.25
CA GLY A 37 7.66 44.29 105.86
C GLY A 37 6.13 44.46 105.90
N LYS A 38 5.61 45.70 105.83
CA LYS A 38 4.17 46.00 105.90
C LYS A 38 3.35 45.34 104.79
N ILE A 39 3.93 45.17 103.59
CA ILE A 39 3.25 44.48 102.48
C ILE A 39 3.14 42.97 102.76
N GLN A 40 4.16 42.32 103.32
CA GLN A 40 4.17 40.85 103.47
C GLN A 40 3.13 40.32 104.47
N LYS A 41 2.66 41.13 105.42
CA LYS A 41 1.54 40.75 106.32
C LYS A 41 0.14 40.97 105.74
N SER A 42 -0.01 41.78 104.69
CA SER A 42 -1.30 42.01 104.02
C SER A 42 -1.42 41.18 102.73
N SER A 43 -0.36 41.18 101.94
CA SER A 43 -0.32 40.57 100.60
C SER A 43 -0.23 39.05 100.59
N ARG A 44 0.00 38.36 101.72
CA ARG A 44 0.14 36.90 101.73
C ARG A 44 -1.16 36.20 101.32
N ILE A 45 -2.29 36.57 101.93
CA ILE A 45 -3.61 36.03 101.56
C ILE A 45 -3.96 36.38 100.12
N SER A 46 -3.72 37.63 99.68
CA SER A 46 -3.98 38.03 98.30
C SER A 46 -3.10 37.30 97.28
N TYR A 47 -1.83 37.03 97.61
CA TYR A 47 -0.93 36.24 96.78
C TYR A 47 -1.37 34.77 96.73
N ASP A 48 -1.66 34.16 97.89
CA ASP A 48 -2.11 32.77 97.98
C ASP A 48 -3.45 32.56 97.23
N VAL A 49 -4.37 33.54 97.26
CA VAL A 49 -5.63 33.52 96.48
C VAL A 49 -5.39 33.74 94.97
N ILE A 50 -4.59 34.74 94.57
CA ILE A 50 -4.30 34.98 93.14
C ILE A 50 -3.53 33.79 92.55
N TRP A 51 -2.57 33.22 93.29
CA TRP A 51 -1.86 32.02 92.90
C TRP A 51 -2.79 30.80 92.83
N SER A 52 -3.72 30.64 93.77
CA SER A 52 -4.74 29.57 93.71
C SER A 52 -5.69 29.71 92.52
N MET A 53 -6.07 30.94 92.14
CA MET A 53 -6.84 31.21 90.93
C MET A 53 -6.04 30.88 89.67
N ILE A 54 -4.77 31.31 89.59
CA ILE A 54 -3.87 30.96 88.49
C ILE A 54 -3.69 29.44 88.40
N LEU A 55 -3.47 28.76 89.52
CA LEU A 55 -3.31 27.31 89.61
C LEU A 55 -4.60 26.58 89.18
N PHE A 56 -5.77 27.08 89.56
CA PHE A 56 -7.07 26.56 89.11
C PHE A 56 -7.23 26.68 87.59
N PHE A 57 -6.93 27.83 86.99
CA PHE A 57 -6.94 28.00 85.53
C PHE A 57 -5.88 27.16 84.83
N VAL A 58 -4.69 26.97 85.42
CA VAL A 58 -3.65 26.06 84.89
C VAL A 58 -4.11 24.59 84.96
N ILE A 59 -4.73 24.16 86.06
CA ILE A 59 -5.29 22.80 86.19
C ILE A 59 -6.42 22.58 85.18
N ILE A 60 -7.32 23.56 84.99
CA ILE A 60 -8.35 23.50 83.95
C ILE A 60 -7.74 23.47 82.54
N ALA A 61 -6.68 24.25 82.28
CA ALA A 61 -5.98 24.22 80.99
C ALA A 61 -5.27 22.88 80.73
N VAL A 62 -4.71 22.25 81.76
CA VAL A 62 -4.09 20.92 81.67
C VAL A 62 -5.14 19.83 81.47
N ILE A 63 -6.21 19.80 82.27
CA ILE A 63 -7.32 18.84 82.13
C ILE A 63 -8.02 19.01 80.77
N GLY A 64 -8.29 20.25 80.36
CA GLY A 64 -8.84 20.58 79.05
C GLY A 64 -7.91 20.20 77.91
N GLY A 65 -6.59 20.36 78.09
CA GLY A 65 -5.57 19.91 77.14
C GLY A 65 -5.53 18.38 76.98
N PHE A 66 -5.58 17.62 78.08
CA PHE A 66 -5.68 16.16 78.04
C PHE A 66 -7.01 15.69 77.43
N PHE A 67 -8.13 16.34 77.75
CA PHE A 67 -9.43 16.03 77.16
C PHE A 67 -9.46 16.31 75.65
N ALA A 68 -9.02 17.50 75.22
CA ALA A 68 -8.93 17.85 73.81
C ALA A 68 -7.96 16.94 73.04
N GLY A 69 -6.82 16.59 73.64
CA GLY A 69 -5.87 15.63 73.08
C GLY A 69 -6.47 14.23 72.94
N GLY A 70 -7.21 13.75 73.95
CA GLY A 70 -7.91 12.46 73.90
C GLY A 70 -9.03 12.41 72.86
N VAL A 71 -9.84 13.47 72.76
CA VAL A 71 -10.88 13.60 71.72
C VAL A 71 -10.25 13.68 70.32
N GLY A 72 -9.18 14.45 70.15
CA GLY A 72 -8.46 14.55 68.88
C GLY A 72 -7.82 13.23 68.44
N ALA A 73 -7.17 12.52 69.37
CA ALA A 73 -6.59 11.20 69.10
C ALA A 73 -7.66 10.13 68.80
N GLY A 74 -8.78 10.13 69.53
CA GLY A 74 -9.91 9.24 69.29
C GLY A 74 -10.59 9.51 67.93
N TYR A 75 -10.74 10.78 67.56
CA TYR A 75 -11.25 11.18 66.25
C TYR A 75 -10.29 10.76 65.12
N PHE A 76 -8.98 11.05 65.24
CA PHE A 76 -7.98 10.59 64.29
C PHE A 76 -8.00 9.06 64.12
N ALA A 77 -8.02 8.32 65.23
CA ALA A 77 -8.13 6.85 65.20
C ALA A 77 -9.41 6.39 64.49
N SER A 78 -10.55 7.07 64.67
CA SER A 78 -11.81 6.72 63.98
C SER A 78 -11.77 6.94 62.46
N LEU A 79 -10.92 7.85 61.97
CA LEU A 79 -10.72 8.14 60.54
C LEU A 79 -9.73 7.18 59.85
N VAL A 80 -8.88 6.48 60.62
CA VAL A 80 -7.86 5.55 60.06
C VAL A 80 -8.09 4.09 60.47
N LYS A 81 -9.16 3.79 61.20
CA LYS A 81 -9.50 2.45 61.74
C LYS A 81 -9.58 1.35 60.66
N ASP A 82 -9.95 1.72 59.43
CA ASP A 82 -10.18 0.81 58.30
C ASP A 82 -8.99 0.79 57.31
N GLU A 83 -7.91 1.56 57.57
CA GLU A 83 -6.70 1.55 56.73
C GLU A 83 -5.83 0.33 57.07
N PRO A 84 -5.50 -0.53 56.08
CA PRO A 84 -4.73 -1.76 56.34
C PRO A 84 -3.31 -1.49 56.86
N VAL A 85 -2.75 -2.50 57.53
CA VAL A 85 -1.32 -2.54 57.87
C VAL A 85 -0.54 -3.00 56.65
N ARG A 86 -0.27 -2.04 55.75
CA ARG A 86 0.62 -2.20 54.60
C ARG A 86 2.04 -2.56 55.07
N ASP A 87 2.62 -3.54 54.41
CA ASP A 87 4.01 -3.98 54.56
C ASP A 87 4.95 -3.24 53.59
N TYR A 88 6.25 -3.55 53.66
CA TYR A 88 7.27 -2.92 52.82
C TYR A 88 7.01 -3.17 51.33
N GLU A 89 6.77 -4.43 50.95
CA GLU A 89 6.62 -4.88 49.57
C GLU A 89 5.41 -4.21 48.89
N SER A 90 4.26 -4.12 49.59
CA SER A 90 3.08 -3.40 49.11
C SER A 90 3.31 -1.89 48.95
N MET A 91 4.07 -1.24 49.84
CA MET A 91 4.35 0.18 49.71
C MET A 91 5.44 0.48 48.67
N GLN A 92 6.41 -0.42 48.49
CA GLN A 92 7.40 -0.29 47.42
C GLN A 92 6.72 -0.37 46.06
N ALA A 93 5.85 -1.37 45.86
CA ALA A 93 5.02 -1.48 44.66
C ALA A 93 4.12 -0.25 44.43
N ASP A 94 3.44 0.26 45.47
CA ASP A 94 2.61 1.47 45.33
C ASP A 94 3.43 2.75 45.05
N ILE A 95 4.71 2.82 45.46
CA ILE A 95 5.54 4.05 45.40
C ILE A 95 6.42 4.11 44.17
N TYR A 96 6.86 2.98 43.62
CA TYR A 96 7.70 2.90 42.42
C TYR A 96 6.91 2.52 41.14
N ASN A 97 5.58 2.34 41.22
CA ASN A 97 4.72 2.13 40.04
C ASN A 97 4.46 3.44 39.29
N TYR A 98 5.52 3.95 38.65
CA TYR A 98 5.43 5.13 37.81
C TYR A 98 4.79 4.78 36.46
N GLU A 99 3.69 5.44 36.11
CA GLU A 99 3.22 5.43 34.72
C GLU A 99 4.31 6.06 33.83
N GLN A 100 5.04 5.26 33.08
CA GLN A 100 6.09 5.68 32.14
C GLN A 100 5.57 5.64 30.69
N THR A 101 6.13 6.50 29.84
CA THR A 101 5.66 6.60 28.45
C THR A 101 6.53 5.78 27.51
N SER A 102 5.92 4.83 26.79
CA SER A 102 6.62 3.95 25.84
C SER A 102 7.22 4.71 24.65
N SER A 103 8.50 4.47 24.36
CA SER A 103 9.25 5.13 23.28
C SER A 103 9.31 4.27 22.00
N LEU A 104 9.28 4.94 20.84
CA LEU A 104 9.30 4.28 19.52
C LEU A 104 10.64 4.53 18.78
N TYR A 105 11.19 3.50 18.14
CA TYR A 105 12.48 3.53 17.45
C TYR A 105 12.40 3.02 16.01
N PHE A 106 13.16 3.64 15.10
CA PHE A 106 13.52 3.08 13.79
C PHE A 106 14.50 1.89 13.96
N ALA A 107 14.78 1.18 12.87
CA ALA A 107 15.87 0.21 12.82
C ALA A 107 17.22 0.87 13.19
N GLY A 108 18.08 0.12 13.87
CA GLY A 108 19.33 0.65 14.41
C GLY A 108 19.12 1.68 15.53
N GLU A 109 18.14 1.41 16.41
CA GLU A 109 17.89 2.11 17.68
C GLU A 109 17.73 3.64 17.55
N THR A 110 17.38 4.11 16.35
CA THR A 110 17.25 5.54 16.06
C THR A 110 15.87 6.02 16.50
N TYR A 111 15.81 6.72 17.62
CA TYR A 111 14.61 7.26 18.25
C TYR A 111 13.68 8.05 17.30
N ILE A 112 12.37 7.78 17.39
CA ILE A 112 11.29 8.49 16.68
C ILE A 112 10.66 9.56 17.58
N GLY A 113 10.52 9.25 18.88
CA GLY A 113 9.71 9.96 19.87
C GLY A 113 8.65 9.02 20.47
N ASP A 114 7.89 9.52 21.45
CA ASP A 114 7.07 8.67 22.33
C ASP A 114 5.63 8.44 21.88
N ILE A 115 5.07 7.32 22.36
CA ILE A 115 3.65 7.00 22.24
C ILE A 115 2.87 7.94 23.16
N ARG A 116 1.83 8.58 22.62
CA ARG A 116 1.08 9.58 23.38
C ARG A 116 0.30 8.97 24.57
N SER A 117 0.84 9.16 25.76
CA SER A 117 0.20 9.01 27.07
C SER A 117 -0.69 10.23 27.43
N ASP A 118 -1.42 10.13 28.54
CA ASP A 118 -2.14 11.27 29.14
C ASP A 118 -1.21 12.20 29.93
N ILE A 119 -0.10 11.66 30.43
CA ILE A 119 0.97 12.34 31.15
C ILE A 119 2.30 11.75 30.65
N TYR A 120 3.15 12.57 30.04
CA TYR A 120 4.51 12.16 29.69
C TYR A 120 5.38 12.11 30.95
N ARG A 121 6.14 11.02 31.09
CA ARG A 121 7.10 10.75 32.17
C ARG A 121 8.17 9.77 31.70
N GLU A 122 9.40 10.10 32.05
CA GLU A 122 10.66 9.35 32.03
C GLU A 122 11.19 9.37 33.49
N GLU A 123 11.74 8.24 33.95
CA GLU A 123 12.30 8.09 35.30
C GLU A 123 13.78 8.47 35.33
N VAL A 124 14.22 9.03 36.46
CA VAL A 124 15.63 9.31 36.72
C VAL A 124 15.99 8.93 38.17
N SER A 125 17.14 8.26 38.35
CA SER A 125 17.71 8.01 39.66
C SER A 125 18.24 9.31 40.28
N LEU A 126 18.23 9.43 41.61
CA LEU A 126 18.65 10.68 42.28
C LEU A 126 20.09 11.10 41.92
N ASP A 127 21.01 10.13 41.78
CA ASP A 127 22.41 10.33 41.32
C ASP A 127 22.55 11.05 39.94
N ASN A 128 21.46 11.14 39.16
CA ASN A 128 21.38 11.83 37.86
C ASN A 128 20.51 13.11 37.90
N VAL A 129 20.27 13.65 39.09
CA VAL A 129 19.63 14.95 39.34
C VAL A 129 20.69 15.96 39.79
N SER A 130 20.51 17.24 39.47
CA SER A 130 21.43 18.31 39.88
C SER A 130 21.25 18.70 41.36
N ASP A 131 22.32 18.74 42.17
CA ASP A 131 22.30 19.14 43.60
C ASP A 131 21.44 20.39 43.87
N VAL A 132 21.59 21.42 43.02
CA VAL A 132 20.91 22.71 43.20
C VAL A 132 19.40 22.67 42.93
N LEU A 133 18.91 21.59 42.31
CA LEU A 133 17.51 21.30 42.06
C LEU A 133 16.88 20.52 43.21
N GLU A 134 17.61 19.60 43.83
CA GLU A 134 17.22 18.98 45.10
C GLU A 134 17.12 20.05 46.21
N ASP A 135 18.17 20.86 46.38
CA ASP A 135 18.18 22.03 47.29
C ASP A 135 16.97 22.94 47.04
N ALA A 136 16.63 23.21 45.77
CA ALA A 136 15.51 24.07 45.41
C ALA A 136 14.15 23.46 45.79
N VAL A 137 13.97 22.16 45.61
CA VAL A 137 12.74 21.43 45.98
C VAL A 137 12.61 21.33 47.50
N ILE A 138 13.68 20.93 48.21
CA ILE A 138 13.71 20.81 49.67
C ILE A 138 13.45 22.18 50.31
N ALA A 139 14.21 23.22 49.97
CA ALA A 139 14.02 24.57 50.53
C ALA A 139 12.58 25.09 50.30
N THR A 140 12.02 24.83 49.12
CA THR A 140 10.68 25.32 48.75
C THR A 140 9.57 24.59 49.48
N GLU A 141 9.47 23.28 49.29
CA GLU A 141 8.32 22.48 49.67
C GLU A 141 8.44 21.90 51.09
N ASP A 142 9.66 21.60 51.57
CA ASP A 142 9.87 20.96 52.88
C ASP A 142 11.24 21.24 53.52
N GLU A 143 11.37 22.45 54.04
CA GLU A 143 12.53 22.98 54.78
C GLU A 143 13.05 22.10 55.93
N TYR A 144 12.27 21.13 56.42
CA TYR A 144 12.62 20.24 57.52
C TYR A 144 12.69 18.76 57.08
N PHE A 145 12.77 18.49 55.77
CA PHE A 145 12.72 17.15 55.20
C PHE A 145 13.66 16.18 55.92
N SER A 146 14.95 16.51 56.03
CA SER A 146 15.96 15.65 56.67
C SER A 146 15.83 15.53 58.20
N GLU A 147 15.00 16.35 58.87
CA GLU A 147 14.79 16.29 60.33
C GLU A 147 13.60 15.43 60.76
N HIS A 148 12.55 15.36 59.95
CA HIS A 148 11.24 14.85 60.38
C HIS A 148 11.04 13.34 60.18
N LYS A 149 9.89 12.83 60.65
CA LYS A 149 9.44 11.44 60.48
C LYS A 149 7.98 11.40 60.02
N GLY A 150 7.76 11.56 58.72
CA GLY A 150 6.48 11.62 58.02
C GLY A 150 5.83 13.00 58.02
N ILE A 151 5.90 13.71 59.15
CA ILE A 151 5.18 14.96 59.38
C ILE A 151 6.01 15.97 60.20
N VAL A 152 5.70 17.26 60.06
CA VAL A 152 6.19 18.33 60.94
C VAL A 152 5.07 18.75 61.92
N PRO A 153 5.04 18.28 63.19
CA PRO A 153 3.89 18.51 64.08
C PRO A 153 3.63 19.99 64.38
N LYS A 154 4.70 20.81 64.42
CA LYS A 154 4.59 22.27 64.57
C LYS A 154 3.82 22.91 63.41
N ALA A 155 3.99 22.41 62.18
CA ALA A 155 3.31 22.93 61.00
C ALA A 155 1.82 22.59 61.00
N ILE A 156 1.45 21.36 61.42
CA ILE A 156 0.05 20.94 61.58
C ILE A 156 -0.66 21.82 62.62
N VAL A 157 -0.06 22.04 63.79
CA VAL A 157 -0.63 22.91 64.83
C VAL A 157 -0.71 24.37 64.35
N ARG A 158 0.32 24.87 63.65
CA ARG A 158 0.33 26.22 63.06
C ARG A 158 -0.80 26.41 62.03
N ALA A 159 -0.99 25.45 61.12
CA ALA A 159 -2.03 25.48 60.11
C ALA A 159 -3.43 25.44 60.74
N LEU A 160 -3.66 24.58 61.74
CA LEU A 160 -4.94 24.49 62.46
C LEU A 160 -5.26 25.80 63.19
N VAL A 161 -4.28 26.44 63.84
CA VAL A 161 -4.45 27.77 64.45
C VAL A 161 -4.73 28.86 63.40
N GLN A 162 -4.02 28.85 62.25
CA GLN A 162 -4.25 29.79 61.15
C GLN A 162 -5.66 29.65 60.55
N GLN A 163 -6.17 28.42 60.44
CA GLN A 163 -7.50 28.12 59.95
C GLN A 163 -8.59 28.55 60.94
N VAL A 164 -8.41 28.30 62.24
CA VAL A 164 -9.35 28.73 63.30
C VAL A 164 -9.35 30.26 63.49
N THR A 165 -8.24 30.95 63.21
CA THR A 165 -8.14 32.41 63.34
C THR A 165 -8.46 33.19 62.05
N ASN A 166 -8.84 32.52 60.95
CA ASN A 166 -9.05 33.13 59.63
C ASN A 166 -7.86 34.01 59.17
N SER A 167 -6.64 33.50 59.34
CA SER A 167 -5.43 34.16 58.86
C SER A 167 -5.49 34.40 57.34
N SER A 168 -5.16 35.62 56.91
CA SER A 168 -5.01 35.96 55.48
C SER A 168 -3.82 35.25 54.81
N THR A 169 -2.94 34.64 55.61
CA THR A 169 -1.88 33.74 55.14
C THR A 169 -2.05 32.37 55.79
N GLN A 170 -2.37 31.36 54.97
CA GLN A 170 -2.33 29.96 55.39
C GLN A 170 -0.98 29.38 54.97
N SER A 171 -0.20 28.86 55.92
CA SER A 171 1.05 28.19 55.59
C SER A 171 0.78 26.77 55.08
N GLY A 172 1.45 26.40 53.98
CA GLY A 172 1.62 25.01 53.61
C GLY A 172 2.22 24.23 54.78
N GLY A 173 1.61 23.10 55.12
CA GLY A 173 1.97 22.28 56.29
C GLY A 173 1.93 20.79 55.99
N SER A 174 2.23 20.41 54.75
CA SER A 174 2.36 19.01 54.31
C SER A 174 3.78 18.79 53.82
N THR A 175 4.39 17.70 54.23
CA THR A 175 5.76 17.30 53.85
C THR A 175 5.86 16.76 52.42
N LEU A 176 7.07 16.65 51.87
CA LEU A 176 7.32 15.96 50.58
C LEU A 176 6.73 14.54 50.61
N THR A 177 6.98 13.81 51.69
CA THR A 177 6.44 12.47 51.98
C THR A 177 4.91 12.44 51.96
N GLN A 178 4.25 13.44 52.56
CA GLN A 178 2.79 13.57 52.50
C GLN A 178 2.29 13.88 51.08
N GLN A 179 3.04 14.64 50.28
CA GLN A 179 2.69 14.89 48.88
C GLN A 179 2.83 13.62 48.02
N LEU A 180 3.90 12.84 48.23
CA LEU A 180 4.15 11.55 47.60
C LEU A 180 3.04 10.53 47.89
N VAL A 181 2.73 10.31 49.18
CA VAL A 181 1.62 9.44 49.64
C VAL A 181 0.27 9.86 49.04
N LYS A 182 0.02 11.18 48.93
CA LYS A 182 -1.18 11.76 48.32
C LYS A 182 -1.23 11.62 46.79
N ASN A 183 -0.09 11.40 46.12
CA ASN A 183 -0.01 11.24 44.66
C ASN A 183 -0.06 9.77 44.20
N GLN A 184 0.22 8.79 45.07
CA GLN A 184 0.29 7.36 44.71
C GLN A 184 -0.68 6.48 45.49
N ILE A 185 -0.53 6.44 46.82
CA ILE A 185 -1.24 5.47 47.69
C ILE A 185 -2.71 5.86 47.91
N LEU A 186 -3.06 7.13 47.73
CA LEU A 186 -4.38 7.69 48.06
C LEU A 186 -5.09 8.32 46.86
N THR A 187 -6.42 8.28 46.90
CA THR A 187 -7.29 8.88 45.87
C THR A 187 -7.32 10.41 45.96
N ASN A 188 -7.65 11.08 44.85
CA ASN A 188 -7.69 12.55 44.75
C ASN A 188 -8.88 13.24 45.49
N GLU A 189 -9.54 12.57 46.43
CA GLU A 189 -10.64 13.17 47.20
C GLU A 189 -10.17 14.25 48.19
N VAL A 190 -11.08 15.13 48.62
CA VAL A 190 -10.78 16.16 49.63
C VAL A 190 -11.60 15.92 50.88
N SER A 191 -11.15 14.96 51.69
CA SER A 191 -11.77 14.58 52.97
C SER A 191 -10.79 14.71 54.15
N TYR A 192 -11.32 14.92 55.36
CA TYR A 192 -10.54 14.83 56.60
C TYR A 192 -10.02 13.40 56.84
N GLU A 193 -10.75 12.39 56.36
CA GLU A 193 -10.39 10.98 56.45
C GLU A 193 -9.12 10.68 55.65
N ARG A 194 -9.09 11.08 54.37
CA ARG A 194 -7.89 10.97 53.53
C ARG A 194 -6.72 11.71 54.14
N LYS A 195 -6.91 12.92 54.69
CA LYS A 195 -5.80 13.66 55.33
C LYS A 195 -5.27 12.98 56.60
N ALA A 196 -6.11 12.25 57.34
CA ALA A 196 -5.66 11.42 58.46
C ALA A 196 -4.88 10.17 57.99
N LYS A 197 -5.36 9.49 56.94
CA LYS A 197 -4.66 8.37 56.29
C LYS A 197 -3.31 8.80 55.71
N GLU A 198 -3.27 9.95 55.04
CA GLU A 198 -2.06 10.56 54.48
C GLU A 198 -0.98 10.80 55.55
N ILE A 199 -1.38 11.31 56.73
CA ILE A 199 -0.48 11.46 57.90
C ILE A 199 0.01 10.08 58.38
N LEU A 200 -0.88 9.11 58.56
CA LEU A 200 -0.53 7.78 59.07
C LEU A 200 0.43 7.04 58.12
N ILE A 201 0.17 7.11 56.82
CA ILE A 201 0.95 6.42 55.79
C ILE A 201 2.30 7.15 55.58
N ALA A 202 2.37 8.48 55.58
CA ALA A 202 3.66 9.19 55.54
C ALA A 202 4.54 8.88 56.76
N MET A 203 3.96 8.76 57.95
CA MET A 203 4.66 8.30 59.17
C MET A 203 5.06 6.81 59.13
N ARG A 204 4.49 6.02 58.22
CA ARG A 204 4.87 4.62 57.97
C ARG A 204 5.94 4.54 56.87
N LEU A 205 5.87 5.37 55.84
CA LEU A 205 6.83 5.40 54.72
C LEU A 205 8.24 5.73 55.23
N GLU A 206 8.40 6.77 56.05
CA GLU A 206 9.67 7.13 56.73
C GLU A 206 10.06 6.21 57.91
N ARG A 207 9.61 4.95 57.88
CA ARG A 207 10.13 3.83 58.68
C ARG A 207 10.65 2.68 57.83
N PHE A 208 10.47 2.79 56.51
CA PHE A 208 10.70 1.74 55.52
C PHE A 208 11.60 2.22 54.39
N PHE A 209 11.51 3.50 54.03
CA PHE A 209 12.34 4.17 53.03
C PHE A 209 13.16 5.28 53.69
N GLU A 210 14.39 5.44 53.21
CA GLU A 210 15.30 6.53 53.54
C GLU A 210 14.87 7.84 52.86
N LYS A 211 15.58 8.93 53.17
CA LYS A 211 15.22 10.27 52.64
C LYS A 211 15.38 10.37 51.14
N ASP A 212 16.41 9.74 50.61
CA ASP A 212 16.87 9.90 49.24
C ASP A 212 15.90 9.14 48.29
N GLU A 213 15.52 7.91 48.65
CA GLU A 213 14.42 7.12 48.03
C GLU A 213 13.09 7.90 47.95
N ILE A 214 12.73 8.62 49.02
CA ILE A 214 11.50 9.41 49.08
C ILE A 214 11.58 10.67 48.20
N LEU A 215 12.77 11.28 48.08
CA LEU A 215 13.00 12.45 47.23
C LEU A 215 12.98 12.06 45.75
N GLU A 216 13.69 10.98 45.38
CA GLU A 216 13.68 10.36 44.06
C GLU A 216 12.25 10.06 43.59
N ALA A 217 11.49 9.32 44.40
CA ALA A 217 10.10 9.01 44.09
C ALA A 217 9.22 10.26 43.96
N TYR A 218 9.37 11.26 44.85
CA TYR A 218 8.66 12.53 44.71
C TYR A 218 8.96 13.24 43.38
N LEU A 219 10.25 13.33 43.02
CA LEU A 219 10.73 13.99 41.80
C LEU A 219 10.25 13.27 40.53
N ASN A 220 10.24 11.94 40.51
CA ASN A 220 9.70 11.14 39.41
C ASN A 220 8.16 11.21 39.31
N ILE A 221 7.44 11.34 40.42
CA ILE A 221 5.97 11.32 40.41
C ILE A 221 5.35 12.69 40.10
N VAL A 222 5.89 13.78 40.62
CA VAL A 222 5.18 15.06 40.69
C VAL A 222 4.98 15.72 39.31
N ALA A 223 3.84 16.40 39.14
CA ALA A 223 3.47 17.04 37.88
C ALA A 223 4.10 18.43 37.73
N TYR A 224 4.79 18.67 36.61
CA TYR A 224 5.43 19.96 36.29
C TYR A 224 4.63 20.81 35.28
N GLY A 225 3.56 20.26 34.71
CA GLY A 225 2.52 21.03 34.01
C GLY A 225 2.43 20.70 32.53
N ARG A 226 3.08 21.49 31.67
CA ARG A 226 3.13 21.26 30.22
C ARG A 226 4.53 21.39 29.64
N ASP A 227 4.76 20.65 28.57
CA ASP A 227 5.89 20.77 27.65
C ASP A 227 5.64 21.82 26.55
N ALA A 228 6.64 22.06 25.71
CA ALA A 228 6.55 22.95 24.55
C ALA A 228 5.56 22.50 23.46
N SER A 229 5.12 21.24 23.47
CA SER A 229 4.16 20.66 22.53
C SER A 229 2.70 20.74 22.98
N GLY A 230 2.47 21.04 24.27
CA GLY A 230 1.17 21.12 24.92
C GLY A 230 0.76 19.85 25.67
N GLY A 231 1.60 18.82 25.72
CA GLY A 231 1.41 17.62 26.55
C GLY A 231 1.32 17.94 28.04
N ASN A 232 0.82 17.01 28.85
CA ASN A 232 0.96 17.12 30.31
C ASN A 232 2.26 16.41 30.71
N ILE A 233 3.03 16.97 31.66
CA ILE A 233 4.31 16.40 32.10
C ILE A 233 4.36 16.14 33.61
N ALA A 234 4.97 15.03 33.98
CA ALA A 234 5.36 14.66 35.34
C ALA A 234 6.74 13.98 35.32
N GLY A 235 7.44 13.96 36.44
CA GLY A 235 8.84 13.53 36.50
C GLY A 235 9.81 14.67 36.21
N ILE A 236 10.89 14.77 36.99
CA ILE A 236 11.81 15.90 36.92
C ILE A 236 12.65 15.90 35.63
N GLN A 237 13.07 14.72 35.15
CA GLN A 237 13.81 14.53 33.91
C GLN A 237 12.98 14.98 32.70
N THR A 238 11.74 14.49 32.60
CA THR A 238 10.75 14.97 31.64
C THR A 238 10.48 16.47 31.74
N ALA A 239 10.54 17.07 32.94
CA ALA A 239 10.39 18.51 33.12
C ALA A 239 11.60 19.30 32.64
N ALA A 240 12.82 18.78 32.84
CA ALA A 240 14.05 19.35 32.30
C ALA A 240 14.01 19.37 30.76
N GLN A 241 13.77 18.21 30.14
CA GLN A 241 13.68 18.08 28.68
C GLN A 241 12.51 18.89 28.11
N GLY A 242 11.31 18.73 28.67
CA GLY A 242 10.07 19.31 28.14
C GLY A 242 9.95 20.82 28.29
N ILE A 243 10.76 21.43 29.16
CA ILE A 243 10.79 22.89 29.39
C ILE A 243 12.07 23.55 28.88
N PHE A 244 13.23 22.94 29.07
CA PHE A 244 14.54 23.53 28.76
C PHE A 244 15.34 22.77 27.68
N GLY A 245 14.95 21.53 27.35
CA GLY A 245 15.65 20.73 26.33
C GLY A 245 16.99 20.15 26.78
N ILE A 246 17.18 19.98 28.10
CA ILE A 246 18.37 19.43 28.76
C ILE A 246 17.96 18.35 29.77
N ASP A 247 18.91 17.54 30.24
CA ASP A 247 18.67 16.53 31.28
C ASP A 247 18.67 17.12 32.70
N ALA A 248 18.06 16.42 33.67
CA ALA A 248 17.93 16.89 35.05
C ALA A 248 19.27 17.13 35.78
N SER A 249 20.33 16.44 35.35
CA SER A 249 21.71 16.61 35.83
C SER A 249 22.38 17.91 35.35
N GLU A 250 21.95 18.48 34.22
CA GLU A 250 22.56 19.70 33.65
C GLU A 250 21.96 21.00 34.21
N ILE A 251 20.93 20.89 35.06
CA ILE A 251 20.12 22.03 35.50
C ILE A 251 20.91 23.04 36.35
N ASN A 252 20.80 24.31 35.95
CA ASN A 252 21.38 25.46 36.66
C ASN A 252 20.43 26.03 37.74
N LEU A 253 20.94 26.88 38.63
CA LEU A 253 20.17 27.44 39.75
C LEU A 253 18.87 28.20 39.34
N PRO A 254 18.87 29.10 38.33
CA PRO A 254 17.64 29.66 37.77
C PRO A 254 16.61 28.62 37.30
N GLN A 255 17.04 27.61 36.53
CA GLN A 255 16.19 26.54 36.03
C GLN A 255 15.64 25.67 37.17
N ALA A 256 16.50 25.32 38.14
CA ALA A 256 16.15 24.59 39.35
C ALA A 256 15.04 25.29 40.14
N ALA A 257 15.23 26.58 40.42
CA ALA A 257 14.25 27.39 41.12
C ALA A 257 12.94 27.57 40.33
N TYR A 258 12.99 27.48 39.00
CA TYR A 258 11.80 27.49 38.16
C TYR A 258 11.04 26.17 38.29
N LEU A 259 11.69 25.01 38.10
CA LEU A 259 11.06 23.69 38.20
C LEU A 259 10.52 23.39 39.60
N ALA A 260 11.30 23.64 40.67
CA ALA A 260 10.83 23.53 42.05
C ALA A 260 9.63 24.45 42.36
N GLY A 261 9.46 25.51 41.57
CA GLY A 261 8.30 26.38 41.63
C GLY A 261 7.00 25.76 41.09
N LEU A 262 7.08 24.87 40.10
CA LEU A 262 5.93 24.38 39.31
C LEU A 262 4.94 23.49 40.09
N PRO A 263 5.34 22.50 40.91
CA PRO A 263 4.43 21.57 41.60
C PRO A 263 3.24 22.20 42.33
N GLN A 264 3.41 23.40 42.89
CA GLN A 264 2.36 24.14 43.59
C GLN A 264 1.16 24.52 42.69
N SER A 265 1.38 24.78 41.39
CA SER A 265 0.30 25.07 40.44
C SER A 265 0.74 24.82 38.99
N PRO A 266 0.90 23.55 38.56
CA PRO A 266 1.70 23.21 37.38
C PRO A 266 1.16 23.82 36.09
N THR A 267 -0.15 23.70 35.84
CA THR A 267 -0.85 24.29 34.67
C THR A 267 -0.80 25.83 34.64
N TYR A 268 -0.75 26.47 35.81
CA TYR A 268 -0.69 27.93 35.91
C TYR A 268 0.72 28.45 35.67
N TYR A 269 1.73 27.81 36.27
CA TYR A 269 3.12 28.26 36.23
C TYR A 269 3.94 27.83 35.01
N THR A 270 3.65 26.66 34.38
CA THR A 270 4.32 26.20 33.13
C THR A 270 4.38 27.31 32.06
N PRO A 271 5.45 27.42 31.25
CA PRO A 271 5.56 28.50 30.27
C PRO A 271 4.73 28.27 28.99
N PHE A 272 4.09 27.11 28.80
CA PHE A 272 3.45 26.74 27.52
C PHE A 272 1.91 26.65 27.55
N LYS A 273 1.31 26.67 26.36
CA LYS A 273 -0.14 26.59 26.12
C LYS A 273 -0.60 25.15 25.93
N ASN A 274 -1.88 24.87 26.15
CA ASN A 274 -2.52 23.56 25.87
C ASN A 274 -2.42 23.12 24.39
N SER A 275 -2.07 24.04 23.48
CA SER A 275 -1.86 23.79 22.04
C SER A 275 -0.39 23.58 21.66
N GLY A 276 0.52 23.66 22.64
CA GLY A 276 1.95 23.88 22.42
C GLY A 276 2.29 25.35 22.13
N GLY A 277 3.60 25.61 22.20
CA GLY A 277 4.22 26.94 22.10
C GLY A 277 4.04 27.80 23.36
N LEU A 278 4.94 28.78 23.52
CA LEU A 278 4.99 29.66 24.68
C LEU A 278 3.70 30.45 24.93
N LYS A 279 3.39 30.68 26.21
CA LYS A 279 2.43 31.69 26.69
C LYS A 279 2.96 33.10 26.37
N GLU A 280 2.04 34.05 26.23
CA GLU A 280 2.39 35.48 26.12
C GLU A 280 3.10 35.98 27.39
N GLU A 281 3.95 37.01 27.26
CA GLU A 281 4.74 37.59 28.36
C GLU A 281 3.94 37.82 29.66
N LYS A 282 2.72 38.34 29.55
CA LYS A 282 1.81 38.57 30.70
C LYS A 282 1.45 37.27 31.44
N ALA A 283 1.34 36.15 30.73
CA ALA A 283 0.98 34.84 31.26
C ALA A 283 2.19 33.98 31.68
N LEU A 284 3.42 34.38 31.35
CA LEU A 284 4.66 33.82 31.92
C LEU A 284 4.92 34.34 33.35
N LYS A 285 4.53 35.59 33.64
CA LYS A 285 4.80 36.29 34.91
C LYS A 285 4.45 35.51 36.20
N PRO A 286 3.38 34.70 36.29
CA PRO A 286 3.11 33.88 37.47
C PRO A 286 4.23 32.89 37.79
N GLY A 287 4.72 32.13 36.81
CA GLY A 287 5.84 31.19 36.99
C GLY A 287 7.15 31.90 37.29
N LEU A 288 7.43 33.00 36.57
CA LEU A 288 8.61 33.85 36.81
C LEU A 288 8.64 34.46 38.23
N ASN A 289 7.48 34.80 38.80
CA ASN A 289 7.38 35.29 40.18
C ASN A 289 7.50 34.16 41.21
N ARG A 290 6.98 32.97 40.91
CA ARG A 290 7.14 31.77 41.74
C ARG A 290 8.61 31.35 41.82
N MET A 291 9.34 31.32 40.70
CA MET A 291 10.80 31.11 40.66
C MET A 291 11.55 32.08 41.58
N LYS A 292 11.20 33.38 41.54
CA LYS A 292 11.84 34.39 42.40
C LYS A 292 11.56 34.15 43.89
N SER A 293 10.39 33.61 44.21
CA SER A 293 10.03 33.21 45.58
C SER A 293 10.80 31.95 46.03
N VAL A 294 11.11 31.02 45.11
CA VAL A 294 12.00 29.88 45.39
C VAL A 294 13.42 30.35 45.64
N LEU A 295 13.98 31.19 44.75
CA LEU A 295 15.32 31.78 44.92
C LEU A 295 15.45 32.55 46.24
N GLU A 296 14.41 33.29 46.65
CA GLU A 296 14.38 34.00 47.94
C GLU A 296 14.38 33.00 49.11
N ARG A 297 13.58 31.93 49.02
CA ARG A 297 13.48 30.90 50.05
C ARG A 297 14.76 30.07 50.21
N MET A 298 15.45 29.72 49.11
CA MET A 298 16.78 29.09 49.12
C MET A 298 17.85 29.98 49.76
N TYR A 299 17.73 31.30 49.63
CA TYR A 299 18.62 32.27 50.27
C TYR A 299 18.27 32.49 51.76
N GLU A 300 16.99 32.45 52.15
CA GLU A 300 16.57 32.51 53.56
C GLU A 300 16.93 31.24 54.36
N THR A 301 17.13 30.11 53.68
CA THR A 301 17.50 28.81 54.25
C THR A 301 18.98 28.46 54.08
N ASP A 302 19.82 29.45 53.74
CA ASP A 302 21.29 29.37 53.60
C ASP A 302 21.85 28.41 52.51
N TYR A 303 21.02 27.73 51.71
CA TYR A 303 21.47 26.89 50.58
C TYR A 303 22.24 27.68 49.50
N ILE A 304 21.83 28.93 49.21
CA ILE A 304 22.53 29.78 48.22
C ILE A 304 23.06 31.07 48.82
N THR A 305 24.25 31.48 48.39
CA THR A 305 24.84 32.74 48.84
C THR A 305 24.09 33.95 48.27
N LYS A 306 24.21 35.09 48.96
CA LYS A 306 23.71 36.39 48.49
C LYS A 306 24.25 36.84 47.12
N LYS A 307 25.35 36.22 46.66
CA LYS A 307 25.91 36.43 45.31
C LYS A 307 25.09 35.65 44.29
N GLN A 308 25.00 34.32 44.45
CA GLN A 308 24.20 33.42 43.60
C GLN A 308 22.74 33.89 43.49
N TYR A 309 22.10 34.25 44.61
CA TYR A 309 20.74 34.81 44.62
C TYR A 309 20.58 36.02 43.69
N LYS A 310 21.53 36.97 43.74
CA LYS A 310 21.51 38.16 42.87
C LYS A 310 21.82 37.83 41.42
N GLU A 311 22.68 36.87 41.14
CA GLU A 311 23.01 36.46 39.77
C GLU A 311 21.80 35.75 39.13
N ALA A 312 21.17 34.82 39.85
CA ALA A 312 19.97 34.12 39.41
C ALA A 312 18.75 35.05 39.23
N LEU A 313 18.57 36.06 40.09
CA LEU A 313 17.51 37.07 39.93
C LEU A 313 17.62 37.92 38.63
N ASN A 314 18.80 38.01 38.04
CA ASN A 314 19.07 38.76 36.80
C ASN A 314 19.20 37.85 35.57
N TYR A 315 19.07 36.54 35.74
CA TYR A 315 19.17 35.56 34.65
C TYR A 315 17.88 35.52 33.81
N ASP A 316 18.00 35.41 32.48
CA ASP A 316 16.84 35.31 31.58
C ASP A 316 16.44 33.86 31.30
N ILE A 317 15.95 33.19 32.35
CA ILE A 317 14.59 32.64 32.35
C ILE A 317 14.03 32.15 30.99
N THR A 318 13.66 33.14 30.17
CA THR A 318 12.82 32.94 28.99
C THR A 318 13.61 32.60 27.72
N ALA A 319 14.93 32.79 27.73
CA ALA A 319 15.81 32.39 26.64
C ALA A 319 16.10 30.87 26.64
N ASP A 320 15.98 30.23 27.81
CA ASP A 320 16.22 28.79 27.98
C ASP A 320 15.01 27.92 27.58
N PHE A 321 13.81 28.50 27.41
CA PHE A 321 12.60 27.71 27.15
C PHE A 321 12.62 27.10 25.73
N THR A 322 12.48 25.77 25.66
CA THR A 322 12.57 25.01 24.41
C THR A 322 11.41 25.30 23.43
N GLU A 323 11.68 25.15 22.13
CA GLU A 323 10.67 25.35 21.07
C GLU A 323 9.70 24.15 20.96
N LYS A 324 8.56 24.35 20.28
CA LYS A 324 7.60 23.25 20.06
C LYS A 324 8.22 22.13 19.22
N SER A 325 8.43 20.97 19.85
CA SER A 325 8.70 19.72 19.14
C SER A 325 7.46 19.22 18.36
N GLN A 326 7.69 18.35 17.37
CA GLN A 326 6.60 17.62 16.71
C GLN A 326 6.56 16.19 17.27
N SER A 327 5.41 15.77 17.76
CA SER A 327 5.17 14.39 18.21
C SER A 327 5.35 13.39 17.06
N PRO A 328 5.61 12.09 17.33
CA PRO A 328 5.67 11.05 16.30
C PRO A 328 4.41 11.04 15.42
N ALA A 329 3.24 11.25 16.01
CA ALA A 329 1.98 11.31 15.28
C ALA A 329 1.84 12.53 14.35
N GLU A 330 2.58 13.62 14.58
CA GLU A 330 2.70 14.76 13.65
C GLU A 330 3.82 14.51 12.61
N LYS A 331 4.97 13.97 13.04
CA LYS A 331 6.22 13.87 12.28
C LYS A 331 6.31 12.63 11.39
N TYR A 332 5.69 11.52 11.79
CA TYR A 332 5.66 10.21 11.12
C TYR A 332 4.29 9.51 11.36
N PRO A 333 3.15 10.11 11.00
CA PRO A 333 1.81 9.62 11.36
C PRO A 333 1.57 8.16 10.96
N TYR A 334 1.75 7.81 9.69
CA TYR A 334 1.50 6.45 9.20
C TYR A 334 2.30 5.38 9.95
N LEU A 335 3.60 5.62 10.17
CA LEU A 335 4.46 4.72 10.93
C LEU A 335 4.05 4.63 12.40
N THR A 336 3.76 5.77 13.02
CA THR A 336 3.38 5.82 14.45
C THR A 336 2.11 5.00 14.72
N TYR A 337 1.04 5.19 13.94
CA TYR A 337 -0.20 4.45 14.14
C TYR A 337 -0.10 2.98 13.75
N GLU A 338 0.66 2.64 12.71
CA GLU A 338 0.88 1.24 12.30
C GLU A 338 1.73 0.47 13.33
N ALA A 339 2.79 1.10 13.86
CA ALA A 339 3.63 0.51 14.90
C ALA A 339 2.89 0.41 16.25
N GLN A 340 2.14 1.44 16.66
CA GLN A 340 1.27 1.37 17.85
C GLN A 340 0.27 0.22 17.76
N LYS A 341 -0.40 0.06 16.60
CA LYS A 341 -1.33 -1.05 16.38
C LYS A 341 -0.61 -2.40 16.52
N ARG A 342 0.50 -2.62 15.82
CA ARG A 342 1.22 -3.90 15.86
C ARG A 342 1.84 -4.20 17.22
N ALA A 343 2.33 -3.19 17.93
CA ALA A 343 2.80 -3.34 19.31
C ALA A 343 1.65 -3.71 20.26
N SER A 344 0.46 -3.10 20.11
CA SER A 344 -0.74 -3.47 20.86
C SER A 344 -1.20 -4.90 20.54
N ASP A 345 -1.23 -5.30 19.27
CA ASP A 345 -1.56 -6.68 18.85
C ASP A 345 -0.58 -7.72 19.47
N ILE A 346 0.70 -7.36 19.62
CA ILE A 346 1.74 -8.19 20.27
C ILE A 346 1.57 -8.22 21.80
N LEU A 347 1.37 -7.06 22.46
CA LEU A 347 1.19 -6.96 23.90
C LEU A 347 -0.11 -7.64 24.37
N MET A 348 -1.20 -7.52 23.59
CA MET A 348 -2.47 -8.24 23.82
C MET A 348 -2.23 -9.75 23.89
N LYS A 349 -1.41 -10.29 22.98
CA LYS A 349 -1.02 -11.69 23.00
C LYS A 349 -0.16 -12.02 24.22
N HIS A 350 0.87 -11.21 24.50
CA HIS A 350 1.79 -11.45 25.62
C HIS A 350 1.07 -11.49 26.98
N LEU A 351 0.24 -10.49 27.27
CA LEU A 351 -0.55 -10.40 28.50
C LEU A 351 -1.54 -11.56 28.63
N ALA A 352 -2.23 -11.92 27.54
CA ALA A 352 -3.13 -13.06 27.55
C ALA A 352 -2.40 -14.40 27.79
N GLU A 353 -1.20 -14.57 27.24
CA GLU A 353 -0.39 -15.77 27.44
C GLU A 353 0.21 -15.85 28.86
N GLN A 354 0.52 -14.71 29.51
CA GLN A 354 0.87 -14.65 30.94
C GLN A 354 -0.29 -15.14 31.84
N ASP A 355 -1.52 -14.69 31.56
CA ASP A 355 -2.74 -15.12 32.27
C ASP A 355 -3.22 -16.54 31.88
N GLY A 356 -2.50 -17.23 30.99
CA GLY A 356 -2.78 -18.62 30.60
C GLY A 356 -3.85 -18.79 29.52
N TYR A 357 -4.25 -17.72 28.83
CA TYR A 357 -5.15 -17.77 27.68
C TYR A 357 -4.39 -17.88 26.36
N SER A 358 -4.92 -18.68 25.43
CA SER A 358 -4.36 -18.78 24.08
C SER A 358 -5.00 -17.77 23.10
N MET A 359 -4.31 -17.46 21.99
CA MET A 359 -4.92 -16.74 20.87
C MET A 359 -6.22 -17.39 20.33
N LYS A 360 -6.39 -18.71 20.52
CA LYS A 360 -7.63 -19.42 20.20
C LYS A 360 -8.76 -19.09 21.19
N ASP A 361 -8.46 -18.86 22.47
CA ASP A 361 -9.44 -18.39 23.45
C ASP A 361 -9.91 -16.98 23.14
N LEU A 362 -8.98 -16.06 22.85
CA LEU A 362 -9.31 -14.67 22.47
C LEU A 362 -10.20 -14.63 21.23
N ASN A 363 -9.83 -15.34 20.17
CA ASN A 363 -10.60 -15.36 18.92
C ASN A 363 -11.98 -16.04 19.07
N ASN A 364 -12.17 -16.93 20.04
CA ASN A 364 -13.49 -17.51 20.35
C ASN A 364 -14.33 -16.66 21.31
N LYS A 365 -13.71 -15.79 22.13
CA LYS A 365 -14.36 -15.02 23.20
C LYS A 365 -14.19 -13.52 22.94
N LYS A 366 -15.07 -12.92 22.13
CA LYS A 366 -14.99 -11.48 21.77
C LYS A 366 -14.81 -10.54 22.98
N ALA A 367 -15.52 -10.79 24.09
CA ALA A 367 -15.39 -9.97 25.29
C ALA A 367 -13.98 -10.04 25.91
N LEU A 368 -13.40 -11.25 26.01
CA LEU A 368 -12.03 -11.46 26.51
C LEU A 368 -10.99 -10.81 25.59
N LYS A 369 -11.19 -10.88 24.26
CA LYS A 369 -10.32 -10.17 23.32
C LYS A 369 -10.39 -8.65 23.49
N GLU A 370 -11.57 -8.09 23.72
CA GLU A 370 -11.72 -6.65 23.96
C GLU A 370 -11.12 -6.22 25.30
N GLU A 371 -11.21 -7.07 26.32
CA GLU A 371 -10.52 -6.88 27.60
C GLU A 371 -9.01 -6.80 27.42
N TYR A 372 -8.38 -7.77 26.74
CA TYR A 372 -6.95 -7.70 26.44
C TYR A 372 -6.55 -6.61 25.43
N ASN A 373 -7.43 -6.18 24.51
CA ASN A 373 -7.19 -4.99 23.68
C ASN A 373 -7.04 -3.74 24.57
N VAL A 374 -7.92 -3.57 25.57
CA VAL A 374 -7.90 -2.42 26.49
C VAL A 374 -6.74 -2.49 27.48
N LEU A 375 -6.35 -3.69 27.92
CA LEU A 375 -5.14 -3.88 28.72
C LEU A 375 -3.88 -3.56 27.90
N ALA A 376 -3.78 -4.04 26.67
CA ALA A 376 -2.63 -3.77 25.79
C ALA A 376 -2.50 -2.30 25.39
N ASP A 377 -3.58 -1.60 25.06
CA ASP A 377 -3.54 -0.16 24.77
C ASP A 377 -3.21 0.68 26.01
N ARG A 378 -3.59 0.24 27.21
CA ARG A 378 -3.16 0.86 28.47
C ARG A 378 -1.67 0.64 28.71
N ALA A 379 -1.24 -0.61 28.65
CA ALA A 379 0.14 -1.04 28.84
C ALA A 379 1.09 -0.28 27.91
N LEU A 380 0.76 -0.26 26.62
CA LEU A 380 1.46 0.47 25.56
C LEU A 380 1.63 1.97 25.83
N ARG A 381 0.87 2.57 26.74
CA ARG A 381 0.93 4.01 27.08
C ARG A 381 1.40 4.32 28.51
N LYS A 382 1.61 3.30 29.36
CA LYS A 382 1.87 3.49 30.80
C LYS A 382 3.00 2.64 31.38
N ASP A 383 3.46 1.60 30.68
CA ASP A 383 4.48 0.69 31.21
C ASP A 383 5.89 0.96 30.64
N GLY A 384 6.10 2.05 29.90
CA GLY A 384 7.44 2.47 29.42
C GLY A 384 8.12 1.50 28.44
N TYR A 385 7.39 0.83 27.55
CA TYR A 385 8.00 -0.13 26.60
C TYR A 385 8.88 0.56 25.54
N ASN A 386 10.05 -0.03 25.26
CA ASN A 386 10.92 0.39 24.15
C ASN A 386 10.60 -0.44 22.91
N ILE A 387 10.05 0.21 21.87
CA ILE A 387 9.47 -0.46 20.70
C ILE A 387 10.33 -0.20 19.46
N HIS A 388 11.07 -1.22 19.03
CA HIS A 388 12.01 -1.14 17.93
C HIS A 388 11.37 -1.66 16.64
N THR A 389 11.30 -0.80 15.62
CA THR A 389 10.75 -1.16 14.31
C THR A 389 11.83 -1.65 13.34
N THR A 390 11.42 -2.36 12.29
CA THR A 390 12.28 -2.82 11.20
C THR A 390 12.65 -1.72 10.19
N ILE A 391 12.03 -0.54 10.31
CA ILE A 391 12.02 0.50 9.28
C ILE A 391 13.33 1.30 9.26
N ASP A 392 14.01 1.35 8.13
CA ASP A 392 15.12 2.29 7.93
C ASP A 392 14.59 3.72 7.78
N LYS A 393 15.04 4.60 8.68
CA LYS A 393 14.70 6.01 8.69
C LYS A 393 15.03 6.71 7.37
N LYS A 394 16.19 6.43 6.76
CA LYS A 394 16.66 7.16 5.56
C LYS A 394 15.77 6.82 4.37
N THR A 395 15.48 5.54 4.17
CA THR A 395 14.63 5.02 3.11
C THR A 395 13.18 5.48 3.31
N HIS A 396 12.65 5.43 4.54
CA HIS A 396 11.29 5.93 4.83
C HIS A 396 11.15 7.45 4.60
N ASP A 397 12.13 8.26 5.05
CA ASP A 397 12.14 9.72 4.79
C ASP A 397 12.20 10.06 3.30
N LYS A 398 12.89 9.25 2.48
CA LYS A 398 12.92 9.41 1.02
C LYS A 398 11.65 8.90 0.35
N PHE A 399 11.13 7.75 0.76
CA PHE A 399 9.92 7.12 0.21
C PHE A 399 8.71 8.04 0.34
N ARG A 400 8.50 8.60 1.54
CA ARG A 400 7.48 9.63 1.77
C ARG A 400 7.66 10.84 0.85
N LYS A 401 8.86 11.43 0.79
CA LYS A 401 9.11 12.63 -0.02
C LYS A 401 8.88 12.41 -1.51
N ILE A 402 9.17 11.20 -2.01
CA ILE A 402 8.83 10.80 -3.39
C ILE A 402 7.30 10.69 -3.51
N ALA A 403 6.63 9.96 -2.62
CA ALA A 403 5.18 9.77 -2.67
C ALA A 403 4.38 11.09 -2.59
N GLU A 404 4.85 12.06 -1.79
CA GLU A 404 4.29 13.41 -1.66
C GLU A 404 4.43 14.20 -2.98
N ASN A 405 5.63 14.21 -3.57
CA ASN A 405 6.01 15.12 -4.67
C ASN A 405 5.89 14.50 -6.08
N TYR A 406 5.51 13.22 -6.19
CA TYR A 406 5.48 12.50 -7.47
C TYR A 406 4.48 13.12 -8.46
N ALA A 407 5.02 13.76 -9.51
CA ALA A 407 4.25 14.57 -10.45
C ALA A 407 3.29 13.78 -11.35
N TYR A 408 3.46 12.46 -11.48
CA TYR A 408 2.76 11.66 -12.49
C TYR A 408 1.63 10.77 -11.94
N TYR A 409 0.98 11.11 -10.82
CA TYR A 409 -0.22 10.36 -10.40
C TYR A 409 -1.37 10.46 -11.40
N GLY A 410 -1.59 11.65 -11.97
CA GLY A 410 -2.77 12.00 -12.77
C GLY A 410 -3.66 13.05 -12.09
N PRO A 411 -4.80 13.40 -12.71
CA PRO A 411 -5.71 14.42 -12.20
C PRO A 411 -6.48 13.95 -10.96
N ASP A 412 -7.04 14.90 -10.21
CA ASP A 412 -7.99 14.62 -9.15
C ASP A 412 -9.40 14.35 -9.72
N TRP A 413 -10.08 13.34 -9.21
CA TRP A 413 -11.47 13.04 -9.58
C TRP A 413 -12.42 13.86 -8.72
N THR A 414 -13.38 14.54 -9.35
CA THR A 414 -14.46 15.24 -8.65
C THR A 414 -15.81 14.72 -9.12
N GLY A 415 -16.69 14.38 -8.18
CA GLY A 415 -18.07 14.02 -8.49
C GLY A 415 -18.88 13.77 -7.23
N TYR A 416 -20.13 13.36 -7.40
CA TYR A 416 -21.03 13.07 -6.30
C TYR A 416 -20.78 11.66 -5.73
N VAL A 417 -20.85 11.54 -4.41
CA VAL A 417 -20.86 10.27 -3.68
C VAL A 417 -22.01 10.30 -2.68
N LYS A 418 -22.68 9.16 -2.49
CA LYS A 418 -23.63 9.01 -1.41
C LYS A 418 -22.87 9.05 -0.08
N ASP A 419 -23.27 9.94 0.81
CA ASP A 419 -22.79 9.98 2.18
C ASP A 419 -23.34 8.78 2.98
N PRO A 420 -22.53 8.08 3.81
CA PRO A 420 -23.00 6.92 4.54
C PRO A 420 -23.87 7.26 5.75
N GLU A 421 -23.82 8.48 6.29
CA GLU A 421 -24.56 8.90 7.48
C GLU A 421 -25.86 9.61 7.09
N SER A 422 -25.79 10.67 6.27
CA SER A 422 -27.00 11.41 5.83
C SER A 422 -27.75 10.74 4.67
N GLY A 423 -27.06 9.90 3.90
CA GLY A 423 -27.59 9.32 2.67
C GLY A 423 -27.70 10.28 1.48
N GLU A 424 -27.28 11.54 1.62
CA GLU A 424 -27.34 12.55 0.55
C GLU A 424 -26.21 12.40 -0.48
N GLN A 425 -26.34 13.05 -1.64
CA GLN A 425 -25.30 13.08 -2.67
C GLN A 425 -24.36 14.27 -2.45
N VAL A 426 -23.27 14.06 -1.72
CA VAL A 426 -22.26 15.10 -1.46
C VAL A 426 -21.21 15.14 -2.58
N LYS A 427 -20.90 16.35 -3.08
CA LYS A 427 -19.83 16.56 -4.06
C LYS A 427 -18.47 16.38 -3.37
N LYS A 428 -17.69 15.41 -3.79
CA LYS A 428 -16.39 15.08 -3.20
C LYS A 428 -15.29 15.01 -4.27
N THR A 429 -14.23 15.77 -4.05
CA THR A 429 -12.96 15.63 -4.78
C THR A 429 -12.10 14.56 -4.08
N GLN A 430 -11.42 13.74 -4.86
CA GLN A 430 -10.50 12.71 -4.40
C GLN A 430 -9.26 12.70 -5.30
N GLN A 431 -8.09 12.70 -4.69
CA GLN A 431 -6.85 12.52 -5.42
C GLN A 431 -6.60 11.04 -5.71
N ILE A 432 -5.85 10.73 -6.76
CA ILE A 432 -5.20 9.41 -6.87
C ILE A 432 -4.21 9.32 -5.70
N GLN A 433 -4.27 8.21 -4.96
CA GLN A 433 -3.43 7.88 -3.81
C GLN A 433 -2.53 6.69 -4.14
N THR A 434 -1.60 6.37 -3.25
CA THR A 434 -0.64 5.26 -3.42
C THR A 434 -0.40 4.53 -2.10
N GLY A 435 0.06 3.29 -2.20
CA GLY A 435 0.57 2.48 -1.11
C GLY A 435 1.77 1.68 -1.63
N GLY A 436 2.78 1.45 -0.79
CA GLY A 436 3.99 0.72 -1.18
C GLY A 436 4.69 0.04 0.00
N ILE A 437 5.34 -1.09 -0.26
CA ILE A 437 6.08 -1.90 0.73
C ILE A 437 7.40 -2.36 0.10
N LEU A 438 8.52 -2.09 0.77
CA LEU A 438 9.84 -2.68 0.53
C LEU A 438 10.13 -3.67 1.65
N MET A 439 10.44 -4.92 1.31
CA MET A 439 10.64 -6.01 2.27
C MET A 439 11.83 -6.90 1.89
N GLU A 440 12.57 -7.39 2.88
CA GLU A 440 13.61 -8.41 2.72
C GLU A 440 12.99 -9.81 2.56
N ASN A 441 13.38 -10.53 1.51
CA ASN A 441 12.77 -11.81 1.13
C ASN A 441 13.02 -12.92 2.15
N SER A 442 14.23 -12.96 2.73
CA SER A 442 14.71 -14.05 3.58
C SER A 442 14.05 -14.08 4.96
N SER A 443 13.73 -12.90 5.50
CA SER A 443 13.29 -12.69 6.88
C SER A 443 11.85 -12.22 7.02
N GLY A 444 11.29 -11.53 6.01
CA GLY A 444 10.03 -10.80 6.13
C GLY A 444 10.16 -9.38 6.72
N ARG A 445 11.38 -8.88 6.98
CA ARG A 445 11.58 -7.51 7.49
C ARG A 445 11.06 -6.46 6.51
N ILE A 446 10.04 -5.71 6.91
CA ILE A 446 9.60 -4.52 6.17
C ILE A 446 10.64 -3.42 6.37
N ILE A 447 11.41 -3.12 5.33
CA ILE A 447 12.51 -2.13 5.37
C ILE A 447 11.97 -0.70 5.30
N SER A 448 10.90 -0.49 4.52
CA SER A 448 10.24 0.81 4.37
C SER A 448 8.85 0.64 3.77
N PHE A 449 7.95 1.57 4.03
CA PHE A 449 6.63 1.63 3.40
C PHE A 449 6.19 3.05 3.07
N VAL A 450 5.22 3.15 2.16
CA VAL A 450 4.48 4.36 1.79
C VAL A 450 3.01 4.13 2.16
N GLY A 451 2.50 4.82 3.19
CA GLY A 451 1.11 4.66 3.64
C GLY A 451 0.08 5.50 2.88
N GLY A 452 0.52 6.42 2.02
CA GLY A 452 -0.31 7.37 1.30
C GLY A 452 0.57 8.38 0.56
N ARG A 453 -0.04 9.28 -0.22
CA ARG A 453 0.67 10.47 -0.73
C ARG A 453 0.96 11.48 0.37
N ASP A 454 0.03 11.61 1.30
CA ASP A 454 -0.04 12.67 2.28
C ASP A 454 -0.88 12.22 3.48
N TYR A 455 -0.66 12.80 4.66
CA TYR A 455 -1.48 12.56 5.85
C TYR A 455 -2.15 13.86 6.30
N ASN A 456 -3.48 13.92 6.20
CA ASN A 456 -4.26 15.10 6.55
C ASN A 456 -5.65 14.72 7.08
N LYS A 457 -6.43 15.66 7.64
CA LYS A 457 -7.75 15.36 8.25
C LYS A 457 -8.78 14.69 7.31
N GLY A 458 -8.65 14.82 6.00
CA GLY A 458 -9.45 14.11 4.99
C GLY A 458 -8.83 12.80 4.47
N ASN A 459 -7.54 12.55 4.76
CA ASN A 459 -6.78 11.38 4.31
C ASN A 459 -5.83 10.88 5.41
N GLN A 460 -6.29 9.91 6.21
CA GLN A 460 -5.52 9.29 7.31
C GLN A 460 -5.37 7.76 7.14
N PHE A 461 -5.78 7.22 5.99
CA PHE A 461 -5.94 5.79 5.75
C PHE A 461 -4.65 5.19 5.20
N ASN A 462 -4.17 4.08 5.78
CA ASN A 462 -2.89 3.47 5.37
C ASN A 462 -3.09 2.56 4.15
N TYR A 463 -2.81 3.09 2.96
CA TYR A 463 -3.02 2.36 1.70
C TYR A 463 -2.04 1.19 1.47
N ALA A 464 -0.99 1.04 2.27
CA ALA A 464 -0.13 -0.15 2.21
C ALA A 464 -0.77 -1.35 2.93
N THR A 465 -1.30 -1.13 4.13
CA THR A 465 -1.65 -2.18 5.12
C THR A 465 -3.16 -2.34 5.34
N GLN A 466 -3.99 -1.38 4.87
CA GLN A 466 -5.45 -1.35 5.11
C GLN A 466 -6.29 -1.35 3.81
N ALA A 467 -5.68 -1.10 2.65
CA ALA A 467 -6.40 -1.02 1.37
C ALA A 467 -6.59 -2.40 0.72
N GLU A 468 -7.57 -3.17 1.19
CA GLU A 468 -8.09 -4.34 0.44
C GLU A 468 -8.51 -3.88 -0.97
N ARG A 469 -7.82 -4.39 -2.01
CA ARG A 469 -8.03 -4.05 -3.43
C ARG A 469 -7.79 -5.21 -4.38
N SER A 470 -8.45 -5.18 -5.54
CA SER A 470 -8.16 -6.10 -6.64
C SER A 470 -6.73 -5.87 -7.14
N ASN A 471 -5.84 -6.83 -6.86
CA ASN A 471 -4.45 -6.84 -7.33
C ASN A 471 -4.32 -7.14 -8.84
N GLY A 472 -5.43 -7.59 -9.46
CA GLY A 472 -5.54 -7.84 -10.89
C GLY A 472 -4.54 -8.88 -11.37
N SER A 473 -3.84 -8.58 -12.45
CA SER A 473 -2.85 -9.49 -13.06
C SER A 473 -1.59 -9.79 -12.23
N THR A 474 -1.41 -9.23 -11.02
CA THR A 474 -0.39 -9.73 -10.08
C THR A 474 -0.81 -11.02 -9.37
N MET A 475 -2.09 -11.40 -9.41
CA MET A 475 -2.54 -12.72 -8.94
C MET A 475 -2.06 -13.89 -9.83
N LYS A 476 -1.67 -13.60 -11.08
CA LYS A 476 -1.37 -14.65 -12.08
C LYS A 476 -0.17 -15.53 -11.70
N PRO A 477 1.03 -15.02 -11.34
CA PRO A 477 2.14 -15.87 -10.90
C PRO A 477 1.74 -16.74 -9.71
N ILE A 478 1.15 -16.14 -8.67
CA ILE A 478 0.96 -16.74 -7.34
C ILE A 478 -0.23 -17.72 -7.24
N LEU A 479 -1.30 -17.54 -8.04
CA LEU A 479 -2.48 -18.44 -8.02
C LEU A 479 -2.58 -19.37 -9.23
N ALA A 480 -2.16 -18.92 -10.42
CA ALA A 480 -2.34 -19.68 -11.66
C ALA A 480 -1.07 -20.42 -12.10
N TYR A 481 0.05 -19.71 -12.27
CA TYR A 481 1.23 -20.28 -12.95
C TYR A 481 2.14 -21.06 -11.99
N ALA A 482 2.59 -20.49 -10.87
CA ALA A 482 3.49 -21.19 -9.94
C ALA A 482 2.84 -22.46 -9.32
N PRO A 483 1.57 -22.43 -8.83
CA PRO A 483 0.88 -23.65 -8.41
C PRO A 483 0.79 -24.74 -9.51
N ALA A 484 0.57 -24.35 -10.76
CA ALA A 484 0.49 -25.28 -11.87
C ALA A 484 1.87 -25.81 -12.33
N PHE A 485 2.95 -25.05 -12.11
CA PHE A 485 4.32 -25.54 -12.27
C PHE A 485 4.70 -26.52 -11.15
N GLU A 486 4.35 -26.24 -9.88
CA GLU A 486 4.63 -27.13 -8.74
C GLU A 486 3.91 -28.47 -8.89
N LYS A 487 2.64 -28.45 -9.32
CA LYS A 487 1.84 -29.65 -9.63
C LYS A 487 2.20 -30.33 -10.96
N GLY A 488 3.04 -29.72 -11.81
CA GLY A 488 3.42 -30.26 -13.13
C GLY A 488 2.30 -30.25 -14.19
N ILE A 489 1.24 -29.46 -13.99
CA ILE A 489 0.08 -29.34 -14.89
C ILE A 489 0.45 -28.59 -16.18
N ILE A 490 1.39 -27.66 -16.06
CA ILE A 490 2.09 -26.98 -17.15
C ILE A 490 3.56 -26.79 -16.75
N GLN A 491 4.39 -26.38 -17.70
CA GLN A 491 5.75 -25.87 -17.55
C GLN A 491 5.92 -24.64 -18.49
N PRO A 492 6.98 -23.81 -18.37
CA PRO A 492 7.12 -22.56 -19.14
C PRO A 492 6.83 -22.68 -20.66
N GLY A 493 7.34 -23.72 -21.31
CA GLY A 493 7.11 -23.94 -22.75
C GLY A 493 5.70 -24.41 -23.12
N THR A 494 4.91 -24.94 -22.19
CA THR A 494 3.62 -25.61 -22.48
C THR A 494 2.64 -24.70 -23.21
N PRO A 495 2.13 -25.09 -24.40
CA PRO A 495 1.13 -24.32 -25.13
C PRO A 495 -0.22 -24.24 -24.40
N ILE A 496 -0.83 -23.06 -24.44
CA ILE A 496 -2.16 -22.75 -23.92
C ILE A 496 -2.87 -21.90 -24.99
N ALA A 497 -4.16 -22.16 -25.23
CA ALA A 497 -4.91 -21.47 -26.28
C ALA A 497 -5.50 -20.15 -25.77
N ASP A 498 -4.99 -19.03 -26.27
CA ASP A 498 -5.59 -17.71 -26.11
C ASP A 498 -6.60 -17.46 -27.24
N ILE A 499 -7.80 -18.03 -27.09
CA ILE A 499 -8.88 -18.08 -28.08
C ILE A 499 -10.24 -17.79 -27.40
N PRO A 500 -11.34 -17.50 -28.14
CA PRO A 500 -12.66 -17.31 -27.51
C PRO A 500 -13.07 -18.57 -26.73
N LYS A 501 -13.23 -18.45 -25.41
CA LYS A 501 -13.58 -19.58 -24.53
C LYS A 501 -14.61 -19.18 -23.48
N THR A 502 -15.60 -20.05 -23.31
CA THR A 502 -16.58 -20.00 -22.21
C THR A 502 -16.30 -21.15 -21.26
N PHE A 503 -16.18 -20.82 -19.97
CA PHE A 503 -15.90 -21.75 -18.88
C PHE A 503 -17.20 -22.18 -18.17
N ALA A 504 -17.06 -23.06 -17.17
CA ALA A 504 -18.17 -23.47 -16.31
C ALA A 504 -18.90 -22.24 -15.71
N GLY A 505 -20.21 -22.36 -15.51
CA GLY A 505 -21.06 -21.24 -15.07
C GLY A 505 -21.33 -20.17 -16.14
N GLY A 506 -20.86 -20.35 -17.38
CA GLY A 506 -21.07 -19.38 -18.47
C GLY A 506 -20.09 -18.20 -18.47
N TYR A 507 -18.97 -18.30 -17.74
CA TYR A 507 -17.98 -17.24 -17.67
C TYR A 507 -17.13 -17.16 -18.95
N SER A 508 -17.19 -16.03 -19.67
CA SER A 508 -16.40 -15.77 -20.88
C SER A 508 -15.45 -14.59 -20.67
N PRO A 509 -14.20 -14.80 -20.21
CA PRO A 509 -13.22 -13.74 -20.04
C PRO A 509 -12.72 -13.20 -21.39
N GLY A 510 -12.50 -11.89 -21.45
CA GLY A 510 -11.80 -11.23 -22.55
C GLY A 510 -10.37 -10.83 -22.17
N ASN A 511 -9.49 -10.70 -23.15
CA ASN A 511 -8.16 -10.14 -22.94
C ASN A 511 -8.18 -8.63 -22.72
N TYR A 512 -7.25 -8.17 -21.87
CA TYR A 512 -6.93 -6.76 -21.79
C TYR A 512 -6.41 -6.25 -23.14
N GLY A 513 -6.95 -5.14 -23.64
CA GLY A 513 -6.69 -4.64 -25.01
C GLY A 513 -7.48 -5.33 -26.12
N GLY A 514 -8.12 -6.47 -25.84
CA GLY A 514 -8.97 -7.20 -26.79
C GLY A 514 -8.23 -8.13 -27.76
N GLY A 515 -9.02 -8.93 -28.48
CA GLY A 515 -8.52 -9.93 -29.43
C GLY A 515 -7.87 -11.17 -28.80
N TYR A 516 -7.37 -12.03 -29.67
CA TYR A 516 -6.89 -13.38 -29.37
C TYR A 516 -5.50 -13.62 -29.99
N HIS A 517 -4.70 -14.48 -29.38
CA HIS A 517 -3.28 -14.68 -29.74
C HIS A 517 -2.94 -16.13 -30.11
N GLY A 518 -3.91 -17.05 -30.13
CA GLY A 518 -3.73 -18.43 -30.56
C GLY A 518 -2.99 -19.29 -29.53
N LEU A 519 -2.31 -20.34 -30.00
CA LEU A 519 -1.53 -21.25 -29.14
C LEU A 519 -0.21 -20.60 -28.71
N VAL A 520 -0.14 -20.18 -27.45
CA VAL A 520 1.01 -19.50 -26.86
C VAL A 520 1.57 -20.29 -25.67
N SER A 521 2.90 -20.37 -25.53
CA SER A 521 3.55 -20.97 -24.36
C SER A 521 3.13 -20.28 -23.05
N ALA A 522 3.12 -20.99 -21.93
CA ALA A 522 2.86 -20.42 -20.60
C ALA A 522 3.75 -19.21 -20.29
N ARG A 523 5.03 -19.24 -20.70
CA ARG A 523 5.95 -18.08 -20.71
C ARG A 523 5.32 -16.86 -21.39
N LYS A 524 5.10 -16.95 -22.71
CA LYS A 524 4.46 -15.89 -23.54
C LYS A 524 3.14 -15.39 -22.94
N ALA A 525 2.30 -16.29 -22.43
CA ALA A 525 1.01 -15.94 -21.86
C ALA A 525 1.12 -15.11 -20.56
N LEU A 526 2.06 -15.46 -19.67
CA LEU A 526 2.26 -14.75 -18.41
C LEU A 526 2.95 -13.39 -18.61
N TYR A 527 3.99 -13.29 -19.45
CA TYR A 527 4.73 -12.02 -19.58
C TYR A 527 4.00 -10.93 -20.37
N ASN A 528 3.19 -11.33 -21.36
CA ASN A 528 2.21 -10.45 -22.01
C ASN A 528 0.93 -10.29 -21.18
N SER A 529 0.81 -11.03 -20.07
CA SER A 529 -0.28 -10.93 -19.10
C SER A 529 -1.67 -11.18 -19.70
N TYR A 530 -1.80 -12.14 -20.63
CA TYR A 530 -3.08 -12.55 -21.20
C TYR A 530 -4.03 -13.11 -20.13
N ASN A 531 -5.34 -12.96 -20.34
CA ASN A 531 -6.35 -13.34 -19.34
C ASN A 531 -6.83 -14.77 -19.55
N ILE A 532 -7.14 -15.14 -20.79
CA ILE A 532 -7.80 -16.43 -21.09
C ILE A 532 -6.88 -17.62 -20.74
N PRO A 533 -5.56 -17.61 -21.03
CA PRO A 533 -4.64 -18.65 -20.58
C PRO A 533 -4.51 -18.76 -19.07
N ALA A 534 -4.57 -17.65 -18.33
CA ALA A 534 -4.47 -17.68 -16.87
C ALA A 534 -5.71 -18.29 -16.21
N VAL A 535 -6.90 -17.94 -16.73
CA VAL A 535 -8.18 -18.57 -16.34
C VAL A 535 -8.19 -20.05 -16.75
N ASP A 536 -7.69 -20.38 -17.95
CA ASP A 536 -7.60 -21.75 -18.45
C ASP A 536 -6.73 -22.63 -17.56
N VAL A 537 -5.51 -22.18 -17.23
CA VAL A 537 -4.59 -22.89 -16.33
C VAL A 537 -5.23 -23.12 -14.96
N TYR A 538 -5.80 -22.09 -14.34
CA TYR A 538 -6.49 -22.21 -13.06
C TYR A 538 -7.67 -23.21 -13.12
N SER A 539 -8.44 -23.20 -14.21
CA SER A 539 -9.58 -24.10 -14.41
C SER A 539 -9.22 -25.60 -14.55
N ARG A 540 -7.93 -25.95 -14.53
CA ARG A 540 -7.44 -27.35 -14.53
C ARG A 540 -7.23 -27.92 -13.12
N PHE A 541 -7.29 -27.11 -12.06
CA PHE A 541 -7.02 -27.54 -10.67
C PHE A 541 -7.72 -26.70 -9.58
N ASN A 542 -8.63 -25.78 -9.92
CA ASN A 542 -9.35 -24.97 -8.93
C ASN A 542 -10.30 -25.80 -8.04
N ASP A 543 -10.53 -27.06 -8.38
CA ASP A 543 -11.24 -28.07 -7.59
C ASP A 543 -10.38 -28.71 -6.49
N GLN A 544 -9.06 -28.47 -6.50
CA GLN A 544 -8.09 -29.00 -5.51
C GLN A 544 -7.84 -28.05 -4.32
N ASP A 545 -8.63 -26.98 -4.19
CA ASP A 545 -8.41 -25.83 -3.26
C ASP A 545 -6.97 -25.26 -3.26
N PRO A 546 -6.48 -24.75 -4.41
CA PRO A 546 -5.18 -24.09 -4.48
C PRO A 546 -5.10 -22.77 -3.67
N VAL A 547 -6.22 -22.24 -3.19
CA VAL A 547 -6.21 -21.04 -2.33
C VAL A 547 -5.77 -21.41 -0.92
N SER A 548 -6.25 -22.53 -0.36
CA SER A 548 -5.71 -23.07 0.89
C SER A 548 -4.33 -23.71 0.75
N GLU A 549 -3.99 -24.27 -0.42
CA GLU A 549 -2.69 -24.92 -0.65
C GLU A 549 -1.55 -23.92 -0.89
N PHE A 550 -1.81 -22.74 -1.50
CA PHE A 550 -0.75 -21.78 -1.88
C PHE A 550 -0.98 -20.34 -1.39
N LEU A 551 -2.16 -19.74 -1.57
CA LEU A 551 -2.35 -18.32 -1.22
C LEU A 551 -2.37 -18.08 0.30
N ARG A 552 -3.13 -18.88 1.06
CA ARG A 552 -3.15 -18.78 2.53
C ARG A 552 -1.76 -19.02 3.14
N PRO A 553 -0.97 -20.04 2.71
CA PRO A 553 0.45 -20.18 3.11
C PRO A 553 1.41 -19.08 2.64
N MET A 554 0.97 -18.15 1.78
CA MET A 554 1.72 -16.95 1.36
C MET A 554 1.26 -15.66 2.08
N GLY A 555 0.50 -15.80 3.17
CA GLY A 555 0.03 -14.68 3.99
C GLY A 555 -1.20 -13.95 3.45
N ILE A 556 -1.76 -14.35 2.31
CA ILE A 556 -3.01 -13.77 1.78
C ILE A 556 -4.19 -14.31 2.60
N THR A 557 -4.80 -13.42 3.40
CA THR A 557 -5.84 -13.77 4.39
C THR A 557 -7.11 -12.95 4.23
N SER A 558 -7.07 -11.82 3.53
CA SER A 558 -8.24 -10.97 3.29
C SER A 558 -9.33 -11.64 2.44
N ILE A 559 -8.94 -12.48 1.46
CA ILE A 559 -9.86 -13.11 0.49
C ILE A 559 -10.78 -14.13 1.17
N GLY A 560 -12.08 -13.88 1.10
CA GLY A 560 -13.08 -14.74 1.75
C GLY A 560 -13.32 -16.07 1.03
N ASP A 561 -13.56 -17.12 1.80
CA ASP A 561 -13.72 -18.52 1.40
C ASP A 561 -14.68 -18.75 0.22
N ASN A 562 -15.75 -17.97 0.14
CA ASN A 562 -16.75 -18.03 -0.95
C ASN A 562 -16.18 -17.63 -2.33
N GLU A 563 -15.00 -17.02 -2.39
CA GLU A 563 -14.38 -16.56 -3.64
C GLU A 563 -13.51 -17.63 -4.32
N TYR A 564 -13.17 -18.73 -3.64
CA TYR A 564 -12.08 -19.63 -4.10
C TYR A 564 -12.48 -20.42 -5.35
N ALA A 565 -13.77 -20.77 -5.47
CA ALA A 565 -14.36 -21.41 -6.64
C ALA A 565 -14.52 -20.47 -7.86
N ASN A 566 -14.27 -19.16 -7.72
CA ASN A 566 -14.44 -18.19 -8.79
C ASN A 566 -13.24 -18.18 -9.75
N LEU A 567 -13.42 -18.67 -10.98
CA LEU A 567 -12.37 -18.70 -12.01
C LEU A 567 -11.80 -17.31 -12.36
N SER A 568 -12.52 -16.21 -12.10
CA SER A 568 -11.98 -14.86 -12.30
C SER A 568 -10.95 -14.45 -11.25
N LEU A 569 -10.83 -15.17 -10.13
CA LEU A 569 -9.80 -14.93 -9.11
C LEU A 569 -8.38 -15.07 -9.69
N ALA A 570 -8.17 -15.98 -10.64
CA ALA A 570 -6.91 -16.17 -11.38
C ALA A 570 -6.39 -14.90 -12.10
N ILE A 571 -7.25 -13.90 -12.30
CA ILE A 571 -6.91 -12.59 -12.89
C ILE A 571 -7.15 -11.42 -11.93
N GLY A 572 -7.29 -11.70 -10.63
CA GLY A 572 -7.54 -10.73 -9.56
C GLY A 572 -9.01 -10.29 -9.43
N GLY A 573 -9.95 -11.09 -9.93
CA GLY A 573 -11.40 -10.89 -9.79
C GLY A 573 -11.89 -11.30 -8.40
N THR A 574 -11.78 -10.39 -7.42
CA THR A 574 -12.17 -10.60 -6.02
C THR A 574 -13.18 -9.54 -5.54
N SER A 575 -14.02 -9.90 -4.57
CA SER A 575 -15.07 -9.02 -4.00
C SER A 575 -14.52 -8.04 -2.97
N LYS A 576 -13.51 -8.47 -2.19
CA LYS A 576 -12.77 -7.65 -1.24
C LYS A 576 -11.50 -7.06 -1.84
N GLY A 577 -10.60 -7.92 -2.31
CA GLY A 577 -9.21 -7.56 -2.59
C GLY A 577 -8.22 -8.02 -1.53
N ILE A 578 -6.94 -7.69 -1.77
CA ILE A 578 -5.79 -7.86 -0.88
C ILE A 578 -5.09 -6.52 -0.68
N THR A 579 -4.29 -6.40 0.38
CA THR A 579 -3.45 -5.24 0.69
C THR A 579 -2.18 -5.18 -0.19
N VAL A 580 -1.40 -4.10 -0.08
CA VAL A 580 -0.07 -4.05 -0.74
C VAL A 580 0.91 -5.00 -0.04
N GLU A 581 0.83 -5.07 1.29
CA GLU A 581 1.63 -5.98 2.11
C GLU A 581 1.42 -7.45 1.72
N GLU A 582 0.18 -7.95 1.71
CA GLU A 582 -0.15 -9.32 1.25
C GLU A 582 0.34 -9.60 -0.18
N ASN A 583 0.25 -8.62 -1.08
CA ASN A 583 0.69 -8.77 -2.47
C ASN A 583 2.23 -8.81 -2.61
N VAL A 584 2.98 -8.24 -1.66
CA VAL A 584 4.44 -8.31 -1.61
C VAL A 584 4.90 -9.58 -0.87
N ASN A 585 4.21 -9.99 0.21
CA ASN A 585 4.41 -11.23 0.94
C ASN A 585 4.30 -12.49 0.03
N ALA A 586 3.32 -12.51 -0.87
CA ALA A 586 3.21 -13.60 -1.84
C ALA A 586 4.31 -13.59 -2.92
N PHE A 587 4.93 -12.43 -3.20
CA PHE A 587 6.02 -12.31 -4.18
C PHE A 587 7.40 -12.57 -3.55
N SER A 588 7.62 -12.20 -2.28
CA SER A 588 8.86 -12.54 -1.55
C SER A 588 9.04 -14.04 -1.39
N THR A 589 7.94 -14.80 -1.30
CA THR A 589 7.94 -16.27 -1.33
C THR A 589 8.63 -16.83 -2.58
N LEU A 590 8.47 -16.18 -3.75
CA LEU A 590 9.21 -16.55 -4.96
C LEU A 590 10.69 -16.16 -4.84
N GLY A 591 10.98 -14.96 -4.32
CA GLY A 591 12.35 -14.48 -4.09
C GLY A 591 13.16 -15.31 -3.09
N ASN A 592 12.51 -15.93 -2.10
CA ASN A 592 13.13 -16.75 -1.06
C ASN A 592 13.09 -18.27 -1.40
N ASN A 593 13.31 -18.62 -2.67
CA ASN A 593 13.36 -20.00 -3.16
C ASN A 593 12.15 -20.88 -2.77
N GLY A 594 10.96 -20.27 -2.72
CA GLY A 594 9.71 -20.96 -2.40
C GLY A 594 9.34 -20.99 -0.91
N LYS A 595 10.07 -20.26 -0.06
CA LYS A 595 9.78 -20.12 1.38
C LYS A 595 9.05 -18.80 1.66
N PHE A 596 7.87 -18.87 2.25
CA PHE A 596 7.18 -17.71 2.78
C PHE A 596 7.77 -17.31 4.12
N ALA A 597 8.14 -16.04 4.28
CA ALA A 597 8.41 -15.41 5.57
C ALA A 597 7.44 -14.22 5.71
N ASP A 598 6.76 -14.11 6.86
CA ASP A 598 5.66 -13.15 7.02
C ASP A 598 6.15 -11.72 7.25
N GLY A 599 5.41 -10.77 6.68
CA GLY A 599 5.77 -9.36 6.65
C GLY A 599 5.64 -8.70 8.02
N TYR A 600 6.77 -8.31 8.61
CA TYR A 600 6.79 -7.79 9.98
C TYR A 600 7.46 -6.41 10.10
N MET A 601 6.93 -5.60 11.03
CA MET A 601 7.36 -4.21 11.26
C MET A 601 7.93 -3.96 12.66
N ILE A 602 7.60 -4.79 13.65
CA ILE A 602 8.16 -4.71 15.01
C ILE A 602 9.27 -5.77 15.12
N GLU A 603 10.51 -5.31 15.29
CA GLU A 603 11.66 -6.17 15.54
C GLU A 603 11.66 -6.66 16.98
N LYS A 604 11.49 -5.74 17.93
CA LYS A 604 11.69 -6.00 19.35
C LYS A 604 10.83 -5.06 20.21
N ILE A 605 10.37 -5.56 21.35
CA ILE A 605 9.80 -4.79 22.44
C ILE A 605 10.54 -5.21 23.72
N THR A 606 11.11 -4.25 24.44
CA THR A 606 11.55 -4.45 25.83
C THR A 606 10.72 -3.60 26.79
N ASP A 607 10.80 -3.92 28.07
CA ASP A 607 10.47 -2.97 29.13
C ASP A 607 11.62 -1.94 29.32
N GLN A 608 11.60 -1.26 30.46
CA GLN A 608 12.53 -0.20 30.86
C GLN A 608 13.89 -0.77 31.31
N ASP A 609 13.87 -1.89 32.05
CA ASP A 609 15.06 -2.65 32.48
C ASP A 609 15.82 -3.30 31.30
N GLY A 610 15.17 -3.38 30.13
CA GLY A 610 15.72 -4.01 28.92
C GLY A 610 15.38 -5.50 28.79
N ASN A 611 14.49 -6.04 29.62
CA ASN A 611 14.01 -7.42 29.48
C ASN A 611 13.18 -7.55 28.19
N VAL A 612 13.36 -8.66 27.49
CA VAL A 612 12.75 -8.87 26.17
C VAL A 612 11.32 -9.41 26.30
N ILE A 613 10.34 -8.51 26.13
CA ILE A 613 8.90 -8.82 26.11
C ILE A 613 8.52 -9.51 24.78
N TYR A 614 9.11 -9.05 23.68
CA TYR A 614 8.97 -9.65 22.35
C TYR A 614 10.25 -9.41 21.53
N GLU A 615 10.64 -10.39 20.73
CA GLU A 615 11.68 -10.25 19.71
C GLU A 615 11.31 -11.17 18.54
N HIS A 616 11.30 -10.63 17.32
CA HIS A 616 10.88 -11.37 16.15
C HIS A 616 11.86 -12.51 15.82
N LYS A 617 11.32 -13.67 15.46
CA LYS A 617 12.08 -14.86 15.11
C LYS A 617 11.52 -15.40 13.78
N PRO A 618 12.22 -15.21 12.66
CA PRO A 618 11.73 -15.67 11.36
C PRO A 618 11.53 -17.18 11.34
N ASP A 619 10.37 -17.63 10.90
CA ASP A 619 10.00 -19.05 10.74
C ASP A 619 9.54 -19.32 9.29
N PRO A 620 10.46 -19.42 8.30
CA PRO A 620 10.08 -19.42 6.89
C PRO A 620 9.50 -20.76 6.42
N ALA A 621 8.19 -20.79 6.16
CA ALA A 621 7.45 -21.96 5.74
C ALA A 621 7.63 -22.26 4.24
N LYS A 622 7.87 -23.53 3.87
CA LYS A 622 7.96 -23.91 2.45
C LYS A 622 6.57 -23.96 1.80
N VAL A 623 6.39 -23.19 0.72
CA VAL A 623 5.20 -23.19 -0.16
C VAL A 623 5.50 -23.84 -1.52
N PHE A 624 6.62 -23.47 -2.15
CA PHE A 624 7.01 -23.97 -3.48
C PHE A 624 8.37 -24.70 -3.44
N SER A 625 8.68 -25.47 -4.49
CA SER A 625 10.05 -25.88 -4.79
C SER A 625 10.89 -24.69 -5.30
N PRO A 626 12.21 -24.67 -5.04
CA PRO A 626 13.12 -23.70 -5.65
C PRO A 626 13.00 -23.68 -7.18
N GLU A 627 12.78 -24.83 -7.80
CA GLU A 627 12.60 -24.94 -9.25
C GLU A 627 11.35 -24.18 -9.73
N THR A 628 10.19 -24.35 -9.08
CA THR A 628 8.97 -23.58 -9.39
C THR A 628 9.18 -22.09 -9.23
N SER A 629 9.84 -21.67 -8.15
CA SER A 629 10.15 -20.26 -7.89
C SER A 629 11.06 -19.67 -8.97
N TYR A 630 12.17 -20.34 -9.30
CA TYR A 630 13.08 -19.88 -10.35
C TYR A 630 12.38 -19.84 -11.72
N LEU A 631 11.62 -20.87 -12.12
CA LEU A 631 10.90 -20.87 -13.40
C LEU A 631 9.83 -19.76 -13.49
N THR A 632 9.25 -19.37 -12.36
CA THR A 632 8.27 -18.27 -12.30
C THR A 632 8.96 -16.91 -12.36
N LEU A 633 10.06 -16.73 -11.61
CA LEU A 633 10.93 -15.54 -11.66
C LEU A 633 11.51 -15.34 -13.07
N ASP A 634 11.91 -16.41 -13.73
CA ASP A 634 12.50 -16.38 -15.08
C ASP A 634 11.51 -15.85 -16.14
N ILE A 635 10.23 -16.26 -16.09
CA ILE A 635 9.17 -15.68 -16.93
C ILE A 635 8.83 -14.24 -16.49
N MET A 636 9.04 -13.91 -15.22
CA MET A 636 8.87 -12.56 -14.70
C MET A 636 10.04 -11.61 -15.02
N ARG A 637 11.17 -12.10 -15.54
CA ARG A 637 12.18 -11.28 -16.24
C ARG A 637 11.64 -10.83 -17.60
N ASP A 638 11.10 -11.76 -18.39
CA ASP A 638 10.48 -11.46 -19.69
C ASP A 638 9.38 -10.38 -19.59
N VAL A 639 8.70 -10.25 -18.43
CA VAL A 639 7.73 -9.17 -18.17
C VAL A 639 8.40 -7.80 -18.29
N ILE A 640 9.62 -7.66 -17.78
CA ILE A 640 10.41 -6.42 -17.78
C ILE A 640 11.19 -6.29 -19.09
N ASP A 641 11.68 -7.38 -19.68
CA ASP A 641 12.55 -7.30 -20.87
C ASP A 641 11.81 -7.10 -22.20
N GLU A 642 10.67 -7.79 -22.41
CA GLU A 642 9.86 -7.63 -23.64
C GLU A 642 8.34 -7.57 -23.39
N GLY A 643 7.90 -7.69 -22.14
CA GLY A 643 6.50 -7.71 -21.74
C GLY A 643 5.94 -6.38 -21.24
N THR A 644 4.94 -6.50 -20.36
CA THR A 644 4.15 -5.35 -19.85
C THR A 644 4.90 -4.38 -18.92
N GLY A 645 6.11 -4.73 -18.46
CA GLY A 645 7.00 -3.94 -17.60
C GLY A 645 8.15 -3.23 -18.32
N THR A 646 8.23 -3.34 -19.65
CA THR A 646 9.32 -2.81 -20.53
C THR A 646 9.70 -1.35 -20.35
N TYR A 647 8.83 -0.52 -19.77
CA TYR A 647 9.17 0.87 -19.48
C TYR A 647 10.21 1.00 -18.35
N LEU A 648 10.26 0.05 -17.39
CA LEU A 648 11.20 0.07 -16.25
C LEU A 648 12.68 0.07 -16.65
N ASN A 649 13.03 -0.61 -17.74
CA ASN A 649 14.41 -0.65 -18.26
C ASN A 649 14.96 0.74 -18.64
N SER A 650 14.08 1.73 -18.82
CA SER A 650 14.45 3.14 -19.05
C SER A 650 14.43 4.03 -17.79
N GLN A 651 13.98 3.51 -16.65
CA GLN A 651 13.78 4.25 -15.40
C GLN A 651 14.69 3.80 -14.25
N LEU A 652 15.26 2.59 -14.30
CA LEU A 652 16.20 2.08 -13.28
C LEU A 652 17.62 2.63 -13.48
N LYS A 653 18.28 3.00 -12.38
CA LYS A 653 19.70 3.39 -12.34
C LYS A 653 20.65 2.20 -12.46
N HIS A 654 20.32 1.10 -11.77
CA HIS A 654 21.17 -0.09 -11.64
C HIS A 654 20.66 -1.19 -12.57
N SER A 655 20.93 -1.06 -13.87
CA SER A 655 20.43 -1.97 -14.92
C SER A 655 21.06 -3.38 -14.91
N GLY A 656 22.05 -3.63 -14.07
CA GLY A 656 22.64 -4.97 -13.88
C GLY A 656 21.97 -5.82 -12.80
N VAL A 657 21.00 -5.29 -12.06
CA VAL A 657 20.33 -6.01 -10.96
C VAL A 657 19.27 -6.95 -11.53
N ASP A 658 19.28 -8.21 -11.09
CA ASP A 658 18.35 -9.27 -11.51
C ASP A 658 16.94 -9.06 -10.94
N TRP A 659 16.21 -8.11 -11.52
CA TRP A 659 14.81 -7.85 -11.23
C TRP A 659 13.89 -8.73 -12.09
N ALA A 660 13.05 -9.51 -11.43
CA ALA A 660 11.85 -10.11 -12.00
C ALA A 660 10.63 -9.33 -11.49
N GLY A 661 9.54 -9.21 -12.26
CA GLY A 661 8.36 -8.47 -11.77
C GLY A 661 7.05 -8.74 -12.49
N LYS A 662 5.96 -8.17 -11.97
CA LYS A 662 4.63 -8.30 -12.53
C LYS A 662 3.78 -7.03 -12.38
N THR A 663 3.17 -6.64 -13.50
CA THR A 663 2.13 -5.62 -13.59
C THR A 663 0.76 -6.15 -13.14
N GLY A 664 -0.05 -5.30 -12.51
CA GLY A 664 -1.46 -5.54 -12.22
C GLY A 664 -2.33 -4.37 -12.64
N THR A 665 -3.54 -4.68 -13.12
CA THR A 665 -4.60 -3.71 -13.44
C THR A 665 -5.93 -4.32 -13.01
N SER A 666 -6.75 -3.59 -12.26
CA SER A 666 -8.10 -4.06 -11.90
C SER A 666 -9.15 -3.66 -12.95
N GLN A 667 -10.32 -4.30 -12.88
CA GLN A 667 -11.40 -4.11 -13.85
C GLN A 667 -11.91 -2.66 -13.88
N HIS A 668 -12.01 -2.09 -15.09
CA HIS A 668 -12.24 -0.66 -15.36
C HIS A 668 -11.16 0.30 -14.82
N TYR A 669 -9.90 -0.15 -14.74
CA TYR A 669 -8.74 0.69 -14.40
C TYR A 669 -8.86 1.37 -13.02
N LYS A 670 -9.46 0.72 -12.01
CA LYS A 670 -9.64 1.34 -10.69
C LYS A 670 -8.36 1.38 -9.88
N ASP A 671 -7.49 0.41 -10.13
CA ASP A 671 -6.26 0.11 -9.41
C ASP A 671 -5.19 -0.30 -10.42
N ALA A 672 -3.95 0.16 -10.23
CA ALA A 672 -2.81 -0.29 -11.00
C ALA A 672 -1.62 -0.56 -10.09
N TRP A 673 -0.90 -1.65 -10.39
CA TRP A 673 0.09 -2.28 -9.53
C TRP A 673 1.36 -2.59 -10.29
N PHE A 674 2.49 -2.53 -9.59
CA PHE A 674 3.70 -3.24 -9.97
C PHE A 674 4.34 -3.84 -8.71
N VAL A 675 4.71 -5.12 -8.79
CA VAL A 675 5.52 -5.80 -7.78
C VAL A 675 6.75 -6.36 -8.48
N GLY A 676 7.93 -6.05 -7.95
CA GLY A 676 9.22 -6.54 -8.44
C GLY A 676 10.01 -7.19 -7.31
N VAL A 677 10.82 -8.18 -7.67
CA VAL A 677 11.56 -9.08 -6.78
C VAL A 677 12.97 -9.23 -7.35
N ASN A 678 13.99 -9.05 -6.51
CA ASN A 678 15.38 -9.47 -6.77
C ASN A 678 15.79 -10.48 -5.68
N PRO A 679 17.01 -11.05 -5.67
CA PRO A 679 17.38 -12.08 -4.69
C PRO A 679 17.24 -11.67 -3.21
N ASN A 680 17.46 -10.40 -2.89
CA ASN A 680 17.43 -9.89 -1.53
C ASN A 680 16.05 -9.35 -1.10
N VAL A 681 15.37 -8.61 -1.98
CA VAL A 681 14.19 -7.81 -1.63
C VAL A 681 13.04 -7.94 -2.61
N SER A 682 11.83 -7.72 -2.09
CA SER A 682 10.61 -7.48 -2.87
C SER A 682 10.11 -6.05 -2.62
N MET A 683 9.70 -5.38 -3.69
CA MET A 683 9.09 -4.05 -3.63
C MET A 683 7.76 -4.06 -4.40
N GLY A 684 6.69 -3.60 -3.76
CA GLY A 684 5.39 -3.41 -4.39
C GLY A 684 4.89 -1.98 -4.29
N VAL A 685 4.16 -1.52 -5.32
CA VAL A 685 3.37 -0.29 -5.28
C VAL A 685 1.98 -0.48 -5.89
N TRP A 686 1.02 0.27 -5.37
CA TRP A 686 -0.33 0.48 -5.90
C TRP A 686 -0.56 1.98 -6.18
N ILE A 687 -1.35 2.30 -7.20
CA ILE A 687 -2.00 3.62 -7.34
C ILE A 687 -3.50 3.46 -7.65
N GLY A 688 -4.33 4.33 -7.06
CA GLY A 688 -5.79 4.32 -7.26
C GLY A 688 -6.54 5.38 -6.45
N TYR A 689 -7.81 5.61 -6.74
CA TYR A 689 -8.67 6.49 -5.92
C TYR A 689 -9.24 5.76 -4.69
N ARG A 690 -9.52 6.48 -3.59
CA ARG A 690 -10.08 5.89 -2.36
C ARG A 690 -11.45 5.23 -2.55
N LYS A 691 -12.35 5.85 -3.31
CA LYS A 691 -13.51 5.17 -3.92
C LYS A 691 -13.10 4.73 -5.33
N GLY A 692 -13.16 3.45 -5.66
CA GLY A 692 -12.62 2.89 -6.91
C GLY A 692 -13.23 3.45 -8.19
N LYS A 693 -12.63 4.52 -8.73
CA LYS A 693 -12.91 5.16 -10.03
C LYS A 693 -11.77 4.85 -11.00
N SER A 694 -12.02 4.92 -12.30
CA SER A 694 -10.98 4.73 -13.32
C SER A 694 -9.87 5.78 -13.19
N ILE A 695 -8.61 5.34 -13.10
CA ILE A 695 -7.41 6.19 -13.17
C ILE A 695 -6.93 6.46 -14.61
N GLN A 696 -7.65 5.93 -15.60
CA GLN A 696 -7.31 6.10 -17.02
C GLN A 696 -7.33 7.58 -17.40
N CYS A 697 -6.22 8.07 -17.93
CA CYS A 697 -6.02 9.47 -18.29
C CYS A 697 -5.42 9.56 -19.70
N PRO A 698 -6.23 9.60 -20.76
CA PRO A 698 -5.74 9.67 -22.14
C PRO A 698 -4.97 10.97 -22.47
N SER A 699 -5.16 12.02 -21.65
CA SER A 699 -4.44 13.29 -21.74
C SER A 699 -3.16 13.36 -20.88
N CYS A 700 -2.83 12.31 -20.13
CA CYS A 700 -1.59 12.25 -19.35
C CYS A 700 -0.43 11.81 -20.26
N SER A 701 0.76 12.39 -20.05
CA SER A 701 1.98 12.06 -20.80
C SER A 701 2.51 10.63 -20.60
N LEU A 702 2.02 9.93 -19.57
CA LEU A 702 2.30 8.52 -19.29
C LEU A 702 1.00 7.76 -19.11
N SER A 703 0.92 6.54 -19.65
CA SER A 703 -0.20 5.64 -19.39
C SER A 703 -0.26 5.25 -17.91
N TYR A 704 -1.42 4.78 -17.44
CA TYR A 704 -1.60 4.44 -16.03
C TYR A 704 -0.56 3.44 -15.50
N SER A 705 -0.16 2.44 -16.32
CA SER A 705 0.84 1.44 -15.92
C SER A 705 2.26 2.04 -15.88
N GLN A 706 2.61 2.91 -16.83
CA GLN A 706 3.89 3.63 -16.81
C GLN A 706 4.02 4.56 -15.60
N ARG A 707 2.92 5.19 -15.16
CA ARG A 707 2.88 6.00 -13.92
C ARG A 707 3.11 5.13 -12.68
N THR A 708 2.55 3.92 -12.62
CA THR A 708 2.85 2.96 -11.54
C THR A 708 4.31 2.51 -11.57
N GLN A 709 4.80 2.11 -12.74
CA GLN A 709 6.17 1.62 -12.94
C GLN A 709 7.22 2.68 -12.62
N LYS A 710 7.01 3.95 -13.01
CA LYS A 710 7.95 5.03 -12.69
C LYS A 710 7.95 5.39 -11.21
N LEU A 711 6.81 5.38 -10.51
CA LEU A 711 6.80 5.56 -9.05
C LEU A 711 7.58 4.43 -8.35
N TRP A 712 7.39 3.19 -8.78
CA TRP A 712 8.16 2.04 -8.30
C TRP A 712 9.67 2.24 -8.52
N ALA A 713 10.07 2.63 -9.73
CA ALA A 713 11.48 2.86 -10.07
C ALA A 713 12.09 4.04 -9.29
N GLU A 714 11.37 5.15 -9.09
CA GLU A 714 11.87 6.27 -8.27
C GLU A 714 12.11 5.86 -6.82
N LEU A 715 11.22 5.04 -6.24
CA LEU A 715 11.39 4.48 -4.88
C LEU A 715 12.57 3.47 -4.83
N VAL A 716 12.64 2.51 -5.75
CA VAL A 716 13.73 1.51 -5.80
C VAL A 716 15.10 2.15 -6.03
N ASN A 717 15.19 3.13 -6.94
CA ASN A 717 16.40 3.91 -7.15
C ASN A 717 16.83 4.63 -5.86
N ALA A 718 15.89 5.25 -5.14
CA ALA A 718 16.19 5.96 -3.90
C ALA A 718 16.57 5.04 -2.74
N ALA A 719 16.09 3.80 -2.70
CA ALA A 719 16.56 2.79 -1.75
C ALA A 719 17.94 2.23 -2.14
N SER A 720 18.20 2.03 -3.44
CA SER A 720 19.51 1.63 -3.97
C SER A 720 20.59 2.69 -3.70
N ASP A 721 20.23 3.98 -3.78
CA ASP A 721 21.10 5.11 -3.40
C ASP A 721 21.49 5.11 -1.90
N ILE A 722 20.77 4.38 -1.04
CA ILE A 722 20.95 4.37 0.43
C ILE A 722 21.62 3.08 0.90
N ASN A 723 21.19 1.94 0.37
CA ASN A 723 21.69 0.61 0.70
C ASN A 723 21.77 -0.24 -0.58
N PRO A 724 22.84 -0.08 -1.39
CA PRO A 724 23.00 -0.81 -2.65
C PRO A 724 23.18 -2.31 -2.41
N ASP A 725 23.93 -2.70 -1.37
CA ASP A 725 24.19 -4.12 -1.05
C ASP A 725 22.89 -4.91 -0.81
N LEU A 726 21.88 -4.26 -0.21
CA LEU A 726 20.56 -4.84 0.01
C LEU A 726 19.66 -4.75 -1.24
N VAL A 727 19.56 -3.59 -1.89
CA VAL A 727 18.48 -3.30 -2.87
C VAL A 727 18.93 -3.39 -4.33
N ALA A 728 20.23 -3.28 -4.59
CA ALA A 728 20.85 -3.42 -5.90
C ALA A 728 22.03 -4.42 -5.88
N PRO A 729 21.82 -5.68 -5.43
CA PRO A 729 22.89 -6.67 -5.30
C PRO A 729 23.49 -7.07 -6.66
N ASP A 730 24.81 -7.29 -6.67
CA ASP A 730 25.54 -7.86 -7.83
C ASP A 730 25.17 -9.32 -8.14
N LYS A 731 24.45 -10.01 -7.23
CA LYS A 731 24.03 -11.40 -7.40
C LYS A 731 22.70 -11.50 -8.14
N SER A 732 22.65 -12.40 -9.11
CA SER A 732 21.42 -12.92 -9.71
C SER A 732 20.83 -14.08 -8.89
N PHE A 733 19.58 -14.47 -9.16
CA PHE A 733 19.01 -15.71 -8.61
C PHE A 733 19.82 -16.92 -9.09
N GLU A 734 20.33 -17.70 -8.14
CA GLU A 734 21.02 -18.96 -8.44
C GLU A 734 20.03 -19.97 -9.03
N ARG A 735 20.39 -20.60 -10.15
CA ARG A 735 19.56 -21.61 -10.80
C ARG A 735 19.67 -22.94 -10.03
N PRO A 736 18.57 -23.46 -9.44
CA PRO A 736 18.63 -24.71 -8.70
C PRO A 736 18.91 -25.90 -9.62
N ASP A 737 19.53 -26.92 -9.04
CA ASP A 737 19.60 -28.26 -9.61
C ASP A 737 18.19 -28.76 -9.97
N GLY A 738 18.12 -29.63 -10.98
CA GLY A 738 16.85 -30.15 -11.47
C GLY A 738 16.13 -29.27 -12.50
N ILE A 739 16.55 -28.02 -12.77
CA ILE A 739 16.06 -27.28 -13.94
C ILE A 739 16.88 -27.64 -15.19
N VAL A 740 16.18 -28.08 -16.25
CA VAL A 740 16.79 -28.49 -17.52
C VAL A 740 16.21 -27.70 -18.70
N SER A 741 17.01 -27.48 -19.74
CA SER A 741 16.49 -26.99 -21.02
C SER A 741 16.01 -28.18 -21.86
N ARG A 742 14.84 -28.05 -22.50
CA ARG A 742 14.26 -29.07 -23.38
C ARG A 742 13.57 -28.45 -24.58
N SER A 743 13.71 -29.12 -25.72
CA SER A 743 12.96 -28.81 -26.94
C SER A 743 11.60 -29.52 -26.93
N TYR A 744 10.59 -28.86 -27.49
CA TYR A 744 9.20 -29.29 -27.52
C TYR A 744 8.51 -28.78 -28.80
N CYS A 745 7.39 -29.39 -29.18
CA CYS A 745 6.56 -28.92 -30.28
C CYS A 745 5.62 -27.80 -29.82
N ALA A 746 5.64 -26.63 -30.47
CA ALA A 746 4.86 -25.45 -30.09
C ALA A 746 3.33 -25.61 -30.20
N ILE A 747 2.85 -26.68 -30.84
CA ILE A 747 1.43 -27.00 -30.96
C ILE A 747 0.92 -27.79 -29.74
N SER A 748 1.70 -28.77 -29.27
CA SER A 748 1.25 -29.77 -28.28
C SER A 748 1.98 -29.74 -26.94
N GLY A 749 3.14 -29.10 -26.85
CA GLY A 749 4.01 -29.16 -25.66
C GLY A 749 4.78 -30.47 -25.50
N LYS A 750 4.58 -31.45 -26.40
CA LYS A 750 5.24 -32.76 -26.38
C LYS A 750 6.66 -32.72 -26.97
N LEU A 751 7.42 -33.81 -26.83
CA LEU A 751 8.72 -33.95 -27.51
C LEU A 751 8.54 -33.79 -29.03
N PRO A 752 9.46 -33.13 -29.75
CA PRO A 752 9.30 -32.87 -31.18
C PRO A 752 8.98 -34.12 -32.02
N SER A 753 8.04 -33.95 -32.95
CA SER A 753 7.85 -34.85 -34.09
C SER A 753 8.57 -34.31 -35.31
N ASP A 754 8.93 -35.21 -36.22
CA ASP A 754 9.51 -34.95 -37.53
C ASP A 754 8.61 -33.98 -38.34
N LEU A 755 7.29 -34.07 -38.15
CA LEU A 755 6.30 -33.18 -38.74
C LEU A 755 6.32 -31.78 -38.13
N CYS A 756 6.55 -31.66 -36.81
CA CYS A 756 6.69 -30.38 -36.12
C CYS A 756 8.05 -29.72 -36.37
N GLU A 757 9.08 -30.51 -36.69
CA GLU A 757 10.36 -30.04 -37.23
C GLU A 757 10.18 -29.42 -38.62
N GLU A 758 9.54 -30.14 -39.55
CA GLU A 758 9.22 -29.67 -40.91
C GLU A 758 8.35 -28.40 -40.92
N ALA A 759 7.39 -28.30 -39.99
CA ALA A 759 6.61 -27.09 -39.78
C ALA A 759 7.50 -25.87 -39.41
N GLY A 760 8.65 -26.09 -38.75
CA GLY A 760 9.45 -25.03 -38.12
C GLY A 760 8.88 -24.61 -36.76
N LEU A 761 8.23 -25.56 -36.06
CA LEU A 761 7.48 -25.32 -34.82
C LEU A 761 8.12 -25.98 -33.58
N ILE A 762 9.35 -26.47 -33.69
CA ILE A 762 10.17 -26.75 -32.51
C ILE A 762 10.50 -25.43 -31.80
N LYS A 763 10.35 -25.45 -30.47
CA LYS A 763 10.84 -24.42 -29.55
C LYS A 763 11.60 -25.08 -28.40
N THR A 764 12.32 -24.28 -27.62
CA THR A 764 13.11 -24.73 -26.47
C THR A 764 12.85 -23.77 -25.32
N ASP A 765 12.64 -24.32 -24.12
CA ASP A 765 12.42 -23.54 -22.89
C ASP A 765 13.06 -24.29 -21.70
N LEU A 766 12.96 -23.72 -20.50
CA LEU A 766 13.30 -24.34 -19.23
C LEU A 766 12.13 -25.14 -18.66
N PHE A 767 12.44 -26.26 -18.03
CA PHE A 767 11.50 -27.20 -17.41
C PHE A 767 12.10 -27.70 -16.11
N ASN A 768 11.26 -27.97 -15.10
CA ASN A 768 11.64 -28.86 -14.01
C ASN A 768 11.84 -30.27 -14.61
N SER A 769 12.98 -30.89 -14.32
CA SER A 769 13.37 -32.23 -14.80
C SER A 769 12.36 -33.32 -14.50
N LYS A 770 11.58 -33.18 -13.42
CA LYS A 770 10.46 -34.06 -13.04
C LYS A 770 9.28 -33.99 -14.02
N TYR A 771 9.11 -32.86 -14.71
CA TYR A 771 7.96 -32.51 -15.54
C TYR A 771 8.33 -32.23 -17.00
N VAL A 772 9.43 -32.79 -17.48
CA VAL A 772 9.79 -32.72 -18.91
C VAL A 772 8.82 -33.51 -19.77
N PRO A 773 8.56 -33.09 -21.02
CA PRO A 773 7.77 -33.90 -21.95
C PRO A 773 8.44 -35.27 -22.21
N THR A 774 7.66 -36.35 -22.12
CA THR A 774 8.11 -37.73 -22.35
C THR A 774 7.44 -38.40 -23.55
N GLU A 775 6.23 -37.98 -23.89
CA GLU A 775 5.53 -38.41 -25.11
C GLU A 775 6.05 -37.64 -26.34
N LYS A 776 6.09 -38.31 -27.50
CA LYS A 776 6.31 -37.67 -28.80
C LYS A 776 5.05 -36.95 -29.28
N ASP A 777 5.23 -35.84 -29.96
CA ASP A 777 4.15 -35.03 -30.52
C ASP A 777 3.26 -35.81 -31.49
N ASP A 778 1.95 -35.66 -31.31
CA ASP A 778 0.88 -36.27 -32.08
C ASP A 778 -0.05 -35.22 -32.73
N SER A 779 0.29 -33.94 -32.71
CA SER A 779 -0.62 -32.85 -33.14
C SER A 779 -0.77 -32.69 -34.65
N LEU A 780 0.22 -33.14 -35.43
CA LEU A 780 0.20 -33.10 -36.88
C LEU A 780 0.08 -34.51 -37.48
N THR A 781 -0.46 -34.57 -38.69
CA THR A 781 -0.49 -35.76 -39.55
C THR A 781 -0.24 -35.36 -41.00
N ARG A 782 -0.12 -36.35 -41.90
CA ARG A 782 -0.05 -36.14 -43.35
C ARG A 782 -1.46 -36.10 -43.95
N GLY A 783 -1.69 -35.18 -44.88
CA GLY A 783 -2.95 -35.06 -45.62
C GLY A 783 -2.76 -34.58 -47.06
N SER A 784 -3.76 -34.88 -47.90
CA SER A 784 -3.86 -34.36 -49.26
C SER A 784 -4.64 -33.05 -49.27
N TYR A 785 -4.11 -32.04 -49.96
CA TYR A 785 -4.67 -30.69 -49.99
C TYR A 785 -4.60 -30.08 -51.40
N VAL A 786 -5.22 -28.92 -51.58
CA VAL A 786 -5.10 -28.05 -52.75
C VAL A 786 -4.87 -26.62 -52.31
N MET A 787 -4.17 -25.84 -53.14
CA MET A 787 -3.90 -24.43 -52.86
C MET A 787 -4.98 -23.53 -53.48
N VAL A 788 -5.99 -23.16 -52.69
CA VAL A 788 -7.04 -22.20 -53.08
C VAL A 788 -6.58 -20.80 -52.70
N ASN A 789 -6.38 -19.91 -53.67
CA ASN A 789 -5.95 -18.52 -53.43
C ASN A 789 -4.79 -18.38 -52.41
N GLY A 790 -3.79 -19.26 -52.54
CA GLY A 790 -2.59 -19.28 -51.68
C GLY A 790 -2.75 -20.00 -50.33
N LYS A 791 -3.87 -20.66 -50.05
CA LYS A 791 -4.14 -21.36 -48.78
C LYS A 791 -4.41 -22.85 -49.00
N ALA A 792 -3.85 -23.70 -48.14
CA ALA A 792 -4.04 -25.15 -48.19
C ALA A 792 -5.42 -25.56 -47.65
N VAL A 793 -6.27 -26.08 -48.54
CA VAL A 793 -7.61 -26.63 -48.24
C VAL A 793 -7.56 -28.15 -48.45
N ALA A 794 -8.15 -28.94 -47.55
CA ALA A 794 -8.20 -30.40 -47.70
C ALA A 794 -8.86 -30.82 -49.02
N ALA A 795 -8.28 -31.79 -49.74
CA ALA A 795 -8.80 -32.23 -51.04
C ALA A 795 -10.03 -33.15 -50.88
N GLY A 796 -11.13 -32.83 -51.56
CA GLY A 796 -12.36 -33.64 -51.58
C GLY A 796 -12.46 -34.58 -52.78
N ASP A 797 -13.46 -35.47 -52.79
CA ASP A 797 -13.62 -36.53 -53.80
C ASP A 797 -13.72 -36.03 -55.25
N LYS A 798 -14.24 -34.81 -55.44
CA LYS A 798 -14.37 -34.14 -56.76
C LYS A 798 -13.14 -33.30 -57.14
N THR A 799 -12.24 -33.02 -56.19
CA THR A 799 -11.13 -32.10 -56.41
C THR A 799 -10.14 -32.70 -57.42
N PRO A 800 -9.85 -32.03 -58.55
CA PRO A 800 -9.09 -32.65 -59.64
C PRO A 800 -7.67 -33.03 -59.23
N LYS A 801 -7.36 -34.33 -59.29
CA LYS A 801 -6.10 -34.93 -58.81
C LYS A 801 -4.81 -34.28 -59.36
N GLY A 802 -4.87 -33.62 -60.52
CA GLY A 802 -3.73 -32.88 -61.09
C GLY A 802 -3.37 -31.57 -60.38
N PHE A 803 -4.16 -31.11 -59.41
CA PHE A 803 -3.86 -29.98 -58.52
C PHE A 803 -3.70 -30.41 -57.05
N VAL A 804 -3.94 -31.69 -56.72
CA VAL A 804 -3.86 -32.21 -55.36
C VAL A 804 -2.40 -32.42 -54.97
N GLU A 805 -1.94 -31.63 -54.01
CA GLU A 805 -0.63 -31.77 -53.39
C GLU A 805 -0.74 -32.74 -52.20
N GLY A 806 0.14 -33.74 -52.15
CA GLY A 806 -0.19 -35.07 -51.59
C GLY A 806 0.72 -35.60 -50.47
N ASN A 807 1.29 -34.72 -49.65
CA ASN A 807 1.97 -35.11 -48.41
C ASN A 807 2.03 -33.94 -47.40
N GLY A 808 1.04 -33.05 -47.40
CA GLY A 808 1.04 -31.84 -46.59
C GLY A 808 0.87 -32.10 -45.10
N LEU A 809 1.29 -31.14 -44.28
CA LEU A 809 1.01 -31.12 -42.85
C LEU A 809 -0.44 -30.71 -42.61
N THR A 810 -1.19 -31.46 -41.80
CA THR A 810 -2.52 -31.06 -41.33
C THR A 810 -2.65 -31.35 -39.83
N PHE A 811 -3.58 -30.70 -39.14
CA PHE A 811 -3.88 -31.05 -37.75
C PHE A 811 -4.45 -32.47 -37.64
N ASN A 812 -3.93 -33.25 -36.69
CA ASN A 812 -4.49 -34.55 -36.34
C ASN A 812 -5.91 -34.40 -35.74
N PRO A 813 -6.95 -35.03 -36.31
CA PRO A 813 -8.32 -34.93 -35.79
C PRO A 813 -8.47 -35.34 -34.32
N GLU A 814 -7.72 -36.33 -33.85
CA GLU A 814 -7.77 -36.76 -32.43
C GLU A 814 -7.06 -35.76 -31.50
N PHE A 815 -6.04 -35.03 -31.97
CA PHE A 815 -5.49 -33.89 -31.24
C PHE A 815 -6.52 -32.75 -31.11
N LEU A 816 -7.19 -32.39 -32.21
CA LEU A 816 -8.24 -31.36 -32.19
C LEU A 816 -9.40 -31.74 -31.27
N LYS A 817 -9.81 -33.02 -31.29
CA LYS A 817 -10.88 -33.58 -30.46
C LYS A 817 -10.51 -33.65 -28.98
N ARG A 818 -9.29 -34.10 -28.65
CA ARG A 818 -8.79 -34.17 -27.27
C ARG A 818 -8.70 -32.80 -26.59
N ASN A 819 -8.36 -31.75 -27.33
CA ASN A 819 -8.31 -30.38 -26.83
C ASN A 819 -9.62 -29.59 -27.00
N GLY A 820 -10.65 -30.19 -27.61
CA GLY A 820 -11.94 -29.55 -27.90
C GLY A 820 -11.91 -28.51 -29.04
N TYR A 821 -10.76 -28.32 -29.70
CA TYR A 821 -10.60 -27.42 -30.84
C TYR A 821 -11.43 -27.85 -32.06
N ASN A 822 -11.85 -29.12 -32.13
CA ASN A 822 -12.80 -29.61 -33.13
C ASN A 822 -14.20 -28.96 -33.06
N LYS A 823 -14.46 -28.11 -32.06
CA LYS A 823 -15.71 -27.34 -31.88
C LYS A 823 -15.58 -25.88 -32.36
N LEU A 824 -14.41 -25.46 -32.83
CA LEU A 824 -14.17 -24.08 -33.28
C LEU A 824 -14.75 -23.88 -34.69
N GLY A 825 -15.43 -22.75 -34.90
CA GLY A 825 -15.95 -22.35 -36.22
C GLY A 825 -14.88 -21.84 -37.19
N ASP A 826 -13.68 -21.54 -36.70
CA ASP A 826 -12.46 -21.36 -37.48
C ASP A 826 -11.28 -21.96 -36.69
N LEU A 827 -10.46 -22.80 -37.34
CA LEU A 827 -9.21 -23.32 -36.75
C LEU A 827 -8.04 -22.34 -36.87
N SER A 828 -8.10 -21.34 -37.76
CA SER A 828 -7.03 -20.34 -37.92
C SER A 828 -6.86 -19.43 -36.69
N VAL A 829 -7.86 -19.39 -35.79
CA VAL A 829 -7.75 -18.74 -34.47
C VAL A 829 -6.71 -19.39 -33.55
N LEU A 830 -6.29 -20.64 -33.83
CA LEU A 830 -5.19 -21.29 -33.11
C LEU A 830 -3.82 -20.75 -33.56
N PHE A 831 -3.70 -20.18 -34.77
CA PHE A 831 -2.44 -19.72 -35.32
C PHE A 831 -1.99 -18.43 -34.64
N PRO A 832 -0.82 -18.41 -33.99
CA PRO A 832 -0.32 -17.22 -33.32
C PRO A 832 -0.06 -16.04 -34.27
N ARG A 833 0.00 -14.83 -33.68
CA ARG A 833 0.35 -13.61 -34.43
C ARG A 833 1.85 -13.52 -34.76
N THR A 834 2.69 -14.26 -34.05
CA THR A 834 4.15 -14.33 -34.24
C THR A 834 4.55 -15.68 -34.82
N ASN A 835 5.55 -15.71 -35.72
CA ASN A 835 5.96 -16.92 -36.44
C ASN A 835 4.80 -17.58 -37.25
N ARG A 836 3.86 -16.76 -37.73
CA ARG A 836 2.59 -17.22 -38.32
C ARG A 836 2.80 -18.06 -39.59
N ASP A 837 3.79 -17.69 -40.40
CA ASP A 837 4.21 -18.35 -41.64
C ASP A 837 4.53 -19.85 -41.44
N ALA A 838 5.02 -20.23 -40.25
CA ALA A 838 5.29 -21.62 -39.89
C ALA A 838 4.00 -22.41 -39.57
N TRP A 839 2.95 -21.73 -39.10
CA TRP A 839 1.63 -22.32 -38.86
C TRP A 839 0.78 -22.37 -40.14
N GLU A 840 0.92 -21.41 -41.04
CA GLU A 840 0.15 -21.37 -42.31
C GLU A 840 0.58 -22.45 -43.32
N LYS A 841 1.67 -23.17 -43.04
CA LYS A 841 2.01 -24.48 -43.67
C LYS A 841 1.06 -25.61 -43.29
N ILE A 842 0.34 -25.49 -42.17
CA ILE A 842 -0.59 -26.52 -41.67
C ILE A 842 -1.91 -26.34 -42.42
N GLY A 843 -2.21 -27.27 -43.32
CA GLY A 843 -3.49 -27.34 -44.01
C GLY A 843 -4.63 -27.44 -43.01
N LEU A 844 -5.52 -26.45 -43.04
CA LEU A 844 -6.69 -26.38 -42.19
C LEU A 844 -7.84 -27.16 -42.88
N PRO A 845 -8.35 -28.25 -42.30
CA PRO A 845 -9.70 -28.67 -42.64
C PRO A 845 -10.64 -27.56 -42.19
N GLN A 846 -11.21 -26.80 -43.13
CA GLN A 846 -12.13 -25.73 -42.78
C GLN A 846 -13.28 -26.32 -41.95
N SER A 847 -13.65 -25.60 -40.91
CA SER A 847 -14.67 -25.95 -39.91
C SER A 847 -16.10 -25.81 -40.47
N GLY A 848 -16.32 -26.45 -41.62
CA GLY A 848 -17.57 -26.61 -42.34
C GLY A 848 -17.98 -28.07 -42.37
N ILE A 849 -18.63 -28.49 -41.28
CA ILE A 849 -19.89 -29.25 -41.37
C ILE A 849 -20.93 -28.24 -40.83
N SER A 850 -21.66 -27.41 -41.58
CA SER A 850 -22.15 -27.33 -42.98
C SER A 850 -21.66 -28.30 -44.05
N SER A 851 -22.62 -28.85 -44.82
CA SER A 851 -22.38 -29.68 -46.01
C SER A 851 -21.86 -28.93 -47.25
N GLY A 852 -21.23 -27.77 -47.04
CA GLY A 852 -20.18 -27.19 -47.89
C GLY A 852 -19.00 -26.89 -46.95
N GLY A 853 -17.75 -27.27 -47.26
CA GLY A 853 -17.17 -27.34 -48.60
C GLY A 853 -16.85 -25.92 -49.11
N ILE A 854 -16.07 -25.79 -50.19
CA ILE A 854 -16.21 -24.58 -51.00
C ILE A 854 -17.65 -24.57 -51.51
N GLU A 855 -18.35 -23.44 -51.40
CA GLU A 855 -19.70 -23.36 -51.96
C GLU A 855 -19.58 -23.42 -53.48
N ASN A 856 -20.11 -24.49 -54.09
CA ASN A 856 -20.24 -24.55 -55.53
C ASN A 856 -21.35 -23.57 -55.92
N ASP A 857 -20.95 -22.39 -56.40
CA ASP A 857 -21.83 -21.30 -56.81
C ASP A 857 -22.55 -21.56 -58.15
N GLY A 858 -22.40 -22.78 -58.70
CA GLY A 858 -22.95 -23.22 -59.98
C GLY A 858 -22.29 -22.60 -61.20
N GLN A 859 -21.22 -21.81 -61.02
CA GLN A 859 -20.60 -21.03 -62.08
C GLN A 859 -19.20 -21.53 -62.40
N SER A 860 -18.76 -21.29 -63.64
CA SER A 860 -17.37 -21.52 -64.03
C SER A 860 -16.52 -20.31 -63.60
N PRO A 861 -15.29 -20.51 -63.09
CA PRO A 861 -14.48 -19.42 -62.57
C PRO A 861 -14.16 -18.36 -63.63
N ALA A 862 -13.87 -17.13 -63.23
CA ALA A 862 -13.56 -16.04 -64.15
C ALA A 862 -12.27 -16.32 -64.94
N ALA A 863 -12.30 -16.06 -66.25
CA ALA A 863 -11.17 -16.33 -67.14
C ALA A 863 -9.92 -15.50 -66.76
N PRO A 864 -8.70 -16.08 -66.85
CA PRO A 864 -7.46 -15.35 -66.61
C PRO A 864 -7.33 -14.11 -67.51
N LYS A 865 -7.11 -12.94 -66.91
CA LYS A 865 -6.91 -11.67 -67.62
C LYS A 865 -5.40 -11.40 -67.80
N SER A 866 -5.08 -10.36 -68.59
CA SER A 866 -3.70 -9.88 -68.80
C SER A 866 -2.68 -10.93 -69.27
N VAL A 867 -3.15 -11.94 -70.02
CA VAL A 867 -2.29 -13.02 -70.53
C VAL A 867 -1.26 -12.45 -71.50
N SER A 868 0.01 -12.64 -71.17
CA SER A 868 1.17 -11.98 -71.75
C SER A 868 2.36 -12.95 -71.80
N THR A 869 3.35 -12.65 -72.63
CA THR A 869 4.49 -13.53 -72.91
C THR A 869 5.81 -12.77 -72.83
N SER A 870 6.82 -13.36 -72.20
CA SER A 870 8.19 -12.86 -72.16
C SER A 870 9.16 -14.01 -72.43
N GLY A 871 9.66 -14.08 -73.66
CA GLY A 871 10.32 -15.27 -74.17
C GLY A 871 9.40 -16.49 -74.09
N GLU A 872 9.89 -17.56 -73.47
CA GLU A 872 9.16 -18.82 -73.28
C GLU A 872 8.22 -18.82 -72.05
N ASN A 873 8.19 -17.72 -71.27
CA ASN A 873 7.31 -17.62 -70.11
C ASN A 873 5.97 -16.98 -70.49
N LEU A 874 4.88 -17.74 -70.30
CA LEU A 874 3.50 -17.27 -70.33
C LEU A 874 3.10 -16.82 -68.91
N SER A 875 2.49 -15.65 -68.78
CA SER A 875 2.07 -15.07 -67.49
C SER A 875 0.70 -14.40 -67.57
N TRP A 876 -0.07 -14.44 -66.49
CA TRP A 876 -1.44 -13.91 -66.42
C TRP A 876 -1.75 -13.29 -65.05
N SER A 877 -2.85 -12.56 -64.93
CA SER A 877 -3.38 -12.17 -63.61
C SER A 877 -4.10 -13.36 -62.97
N SER A 878 -4.18 -13.37 -61.63
CA SER A 878 -5.10 -14.28 -60.93
C SER A 878 -6.54 -14.15 -61.46
N SER A 879 -7.36 -15.18 -61.21
CA SER A 879 -8.80 -15.08 -61.43
C SER A 879 -9.42 -14.18 -60.36
N GLU A 880 -10.59 -13.62 -60.67
CA GLU A 880 -11.41 -12.86 -59.71
C GLU A 880 -12.33 -13.79 -58.89
N SER A 881 -12.36 -15.09 -59.18
CA SER A 881 -13.10 -16.10 -58.44
C SER A 881 -12.34 -16.61 -57.20
N ASN A 882 -13.06 -16.79 -56.09
CA ASN A 882 -12.48 -17.03 -54.76
C ASN A 882 -12.08 -18.49 -54.48
N ASP A 883 -12.39 -19.40 -55.40
CA ASP A 883 -12.38 -20.87 -55.28
C ASP A 883 -11.35 -21.57 -56.18
N VAL A 884 -10.58 -20.80 -56.95
CA VAL A 884 -9.64 -21.31 -57.94
C VAL A 884 -8.45 -22.02 -57.30
N ILE A 885 -8.23 -23.29 -57.68
CA ILE A 885 -7.11 -24.14 -57.24
C ILE A 885 -5.90 -24.09 -58.19
N GLY A 886 -6.06 -23.48 -59.36
CA GLY A 886 -4.99 -23.37 -60.35
C GLY A 886 -5.50 -23.16 -61.77
N TYR A 887 -4.62 -23.49 -62.73
CA TYR A 887 -4.78 -23.16 -64.14
C TYR A 887 -4.41 -24.34 -65.03
N ARG A 888 -5.14 -24.50 -66.14
CA ARG A 888 -4.79 -25.41 -67.25
C ARG A 888 -4.30 -24.59 -68.43
N ILE A 889 -3.16 -25.01 -68.99
CA ILE A 889 -2.56 -24.41 -70.18
C ILE A 889 -2.85 -25.33 -71.37
N PHE A 890 -3.38 -24.75 -72.45
CA PHE A 890 -3.67 -25.46 -73.69
C PHE A 890 -2.85 -24.86 -74.83
N ARG A 891 -2.46 -25.70 -75.79
CA ARG A 891 -1.64 -25.36 -76.97
C ARG A 891 -2.37 -25.75 -78.26
N ALA A 892 -2.34 -24.86 -79.26
CA ALA A 892 -2.65 -25.16 -80.65
C ALA A 892 -1.52 -24.69 -81.58
N SER A 893 -1.38 -25.33 -82.75
CA SER A 893 -0.34 -24.96 -83.74
C SER A 893 -0.80 -23.84 -84.71
N SER A 894 -2.08 -23.45 -84.64
CA SER A 894 -2.73 -22.37 -85.37
C SER A 894 -3.74 -21.69 -84.45
N PRO A 895 -4.15 -20.42 -84.69
CA PRO A 895 -5.04 -19.71 -83.77
C PRO A 895 -6.44 -20.33 -83.71
N ASP A 896 -6.91 -20.92 -84.82
CA ASP A 896 -8.21 -21.59 -84.97
C ASP A 896 -8.10 -23.12 -84.84
N GLY A 897 -6.92 -23.63 -84.45
CA GLY A 897 -6.66 -25.07 -84.32
C GLY A 897 -7.21 -25.69 -83.03
N SER A 898 -7.28 -27.02 -83.00
CA SER A 898 -7.71 -27.75 -81.80
C SER A 898 -6.72 -27.57 -80.64
N PHE A 899 -7.13 -26.83 -79.61
CA PHE A 899 -6.35 -26.62 -78.39
C PHE A 899 -6.31 -27.88 -77.53
N ASN A 900 -5.12 -28.42 -77.31
CA ASN A 900 -4.88 -29.60 -76.47
C ASN A 900 -4.26 -29.16 -75.14
N GLN A 901 -4.70 -29.72 -74.02
CA GLN A 901 -4.10 -29.43 -72.71
C GLN A 901 -2.65 -29.94 -72.68
N VAL A 902 -1.71 -29.05 -72.36
CA VAL A 902 -0.28 -29.39 -72.27
C VAL A 902 0.27 -29.34 -70.84
N ALA A 903 -0.35 -28.58 -69.94
CA ALA A 903 0.08 -28.47 -68.55
C ALA A 903 -1.05 -28.06 -67.60
N SER A 904 -0.79 -28.24 -66.30
CA SER A 904 -1.55 -27.66 -65.19
C SER A 904 -0.58 -27.04 -64.19
N THR A 905 -0.96 -25.95 -63.53
CA THR A 905 -0.11 -25.22 -62.57
C THR A 905 -0.96 -24.52 -61.51
N THR A 906 -0.44 -24.41 -60.29
CA THR A 906 -1.02 -23.58 -59.21
C THR A 906 -0.56 -22.11 -59.29
N ARG A 907 0.37 -21.77 -60.20
CA ARG A 907 0.97 -20.44 -60.34
C ARG A 907 0.34 -19.64 -61.48
N THR A 908 0.41 -18.31 -61.42
CA THR A 908 -0.02 -17.40 -62.50
C THR A 908 1.00 -17.24 -63.65
N SER A 909 1.92 -18.19 -63.78
CA SER A 909 2.88 -18.26 -64.88
C SER A 909 3.31 -19.71 -65.16
N TYR A 910 3.75 -19.95 -66.39
CA TYR A 910 4.23 -21.24 -66.87
C TYR A 910 5.23 -21.06 -68.03
N THR A 911 6.37 -21.74 -67.96
CA THR A 911 7.34 -21.80 -69.06
C THR A 911 6.86 -22.83 -70.08
N VAL A 912 6.54 -22.40 -71.30
CA VAL A 912 6.01 -23.30 -72.33
C VAL A 912 7.13 -24.07 -73.05
N PRO A 913 6.91 -25.34 -73.43
CA PRO A 913 7.95 -26.19 -74.03
C PRO A 913 8.13 -25.97 -75.55
N ASP A 914 7.34 -25.08 -76.17
CA ASP A 914 7.37 -24.79 -77.60
C ASP A 914 7.14 -23.29 -77.82
N ASN A 915 8.11 -22.67 -78.49
CA ASN A 915 8.20 -21.23 -78.70
C ASN A 915 7.71 -20.76 -80.08
N ASN A 916 6.90 -21.55 -80.80
CA ASN A 916 6.15 -21.11 -81.98
C ASN A 916 4.72 -21.71 -82.02
N ALA A 917 3.95 -21.47 -80.96
CA ALA A 917 2.57 -21.99 -80.83
C ALA A 917 1.61 -20.98 -80.18
N PHE A 918 0.32 -21.25 -80.32
CA PHE A 918 -0.77 -20.46 -79.73
C PHE A 918 -1.19 -21.09 -78.41
N TYR A 919 -1.27 -20.27 -77.36
CA TYR A 919 -1.63 -20.72 -76.02
C TYR A 919 -2.82 -19.94 -75.48
N HIS A 920 -3.67 -20.62 -74.72
CA HIS A 920 -4.61 -19.98 -73.81
C HIS A 920 -4.59 -20.69 -72.45
N VAL A 921 -5.09 -20.00 -71.44
CA VAL A 921 -5.14 -20.46 -70.06
C VAL A 921 -6.59 -20.46 -69.59
N LYS A 922 -6.98 -21.49 -68.84
CA LYS A 922 -8.24 -21.51 -68.10
C LYS A 922 -7.96 -21.59 -66.61
N ALA A 923 -8.74 -20.87 -65.79
CA ALA A 923 -8.80 -21.13 -64.36
C ALA A 923 -9.57 -22.43 -64.11
N VAL A 924 -9.26 -23.12 -63.01
CA VAL A 924 -9.96 -24.33 -62.57
C VAL A 924 -10.38 -24.15 -61.11
N ASP A 925 -11.65 -24.42 -60.81
CA ASP A 925 -12.19 -24.36 -59.45
C ASP A 925 -11.87 -25.63 -58.63
N TYR A 926 -12.17 -25.58 -57.34
CA TYR A 926 -12.07 -26.71 -56.41
C TYR A 926 -12.87 -27.96 -56.81
N PHE A 927 -13.87 -27.84 -57.70
CA PHE A 927 -14.75 -28.90 -58.16
C PHE A 927 -14.41 -29.48 -59.54
N GLY A 928 -13.47 -28.87 -60.27
CA GLY A 928 -13.05 -29.26 -61.61
C GLY A 928 -13.75 -28.56 -62.77
N GLN A 929 -14.55 -27.52 -62.52
CA GLN A 929 -15.06 -26.62 -63.56
C GLN A 929 -13.91 -25.78 -64.12
N GLU A 930 -13.93 -25.52 -65.42
CA GLU A 930 -12.96 -24.66 -66.10
C GLU A 930 -13.59 -23.33 -66.51
N SER A 931 -12.84 -22.24 -66.41
CA SER A 931 -13.25 -20.95 -66.99
C SER A 931 -13.44 -21.04 -68.51
N SER A 932 -14.09 -20.03 -69.09
CA SER A 932 -13.85 -19.71 -70.51
C SER A 932 -12.35 -19.47 -70.76
N ALA A 933 -11.90 -19.70 -72.00
CA ALA A 933 -10.50 -19.49 -72.35
C ALA A 933 -10.10 -18.02 -72.17
N SER A 934 -8.89 -17.79 -71.67
CA SER A 934 -8.26 -16.47 -71.77
C SER A 934 -8.12 -16.05 -73.23
N LYS A 935 -7.77 -14.77 -73.46
CA LYS A 935 -7.28 -14.35 -74.78
C LYS A 935 -6.15 -15.29 -75.24
N THR A 936 -6.27 -15.81 -76.45
CA THR A 936 -5.22 -16.60 -77.11
C THR A 936 -4.01 -15.71 -77.36
N THR A 937 -2.85 -16.15 -76.88
CA THR A 937 -1.57 -15.44 -77.04
C THR A 937 -0.59 -16.35 -77.77
N LYS A 938 0.02 -15.85 -78.84
CA LYS A 938 1.11 -16.56 -79.52
C LYS A 938 2.39 -16.41 -78.70
N VAL A 939 3.06 -17.52 -78.41
CA VAL A 939 4.47 -17.53 -78.03
C VAL A 939 5.26 -17.76 -79.33
N GLY A 940 6.13 -16.82 -79.69
CA GLY A 940 7.03 -16.95 -80.85
C GLY A 940 6.95 -15.88 -81.93
N SER A 941 8.12 -15.44 -82.39
CA SER A 941 8.30 -14.58 -83.57
C SER A 941 9.00 -15.35 -84.69
N PRO A 942 8.63 -15.12 -85.98
CA PRO A 942 9.24 -15.85 -87.09
C PRO A 942 10.65 -15.34 -87.41
N SER A 943 11.62 -16.26 -87.46
CA SER A 943 12.87 -16.07 -88.21
C SER A 943 12.63 -16.43 -89.67
N GLY A 944 12.79 -15.49 -90.60
CA GLY A 944 12.53 -15.73 -92.03
C GLY A 944 13.65 -15.24 -92.94
N SER A 945 13.56 -15.65 -94.21
CA SER A 945 14.23 -14.99 -95.34
C SER A 945 13.63 -15.46 -96.69
N ASP A 946 13.63 -14.52 -97.63
CA ASP A 946 13.81 -14.65 -99.09
C ASP A 946 12.79 -15.42 -99.99
N ASP A 947 11.81 -14.63 -100.46
CA ASP A 947 11.71 -14.15 -101.86
C ASP A 947 10.97 -14.94 -102.98
N ASN A 948 10.47 -14.13 -103.94
CA ASN A 948 9.99 -14.38 -105.31
C ASN A 948 8.58 -14.92 -105.65
N SER A 949 8.04 -14.30 -106.72
CA SER A 949 6.86 -14.65 -107.55
C SER A 949 5.49 -14.70 -106.86
N LYS A 950 4.36 -14.19 -107.36
CA LYS A 950 3.86 -13.52 -108.59
C LYS A 950 2.56 -14.24 -108.97
N SER A 951 1.47 -13.48 -109.21
CA SER A 951 0.33 -13.79 -110.13
C SER A 951 -0.47 -15.10 -109.93
N SER A 952 -1.74 -15.19 -110.32
CA SER A 952 -2.83 -14.23 -110.60
C SER A 952 -4.12 -15.06 -110.76
N GLU A 953 -5.27 -14.38 -110.85
CA GLU A 953 -6.48 -14.87 -111.57
C GLU A 953 -7.20 -16.13 -111.04
N ASP A 954 -8.49 -15.93 -110.71
CA ASP A 954 -9.65 -16.49 -111.43
C ASP A 954 -9.76 -18.01 -111.74
N SER A 955 -10.95 -18.60 -111.75
CA SER A 955 -12.29 -18.16 -111.29
C SER A 955 -13.26 -19.36 -111.30
N ASN A 956 -14.48 -19.14 -110.79
CA ASN A 956 -15.67 -19.95 -111.06
C ASN A 956 -15.66 -21.38 -110.45
N ASP A 957 -16.78 -22.10 -110.34
CA ASP A 957 -18.04 -22.01 -111.11
C ASP A 957 -19.28 -22.42 -110.29
N ASN A 958 -20.44 -21.83 -110.61
CA ASN A 958 -21.85 -22.33 -110.58
C ASN A 958 -22.36 -23.25 -109.42
N SER A 959 -23.65 -23.25 -109.02
CA SER A 959 -24.89 -22.50 -109.32
C SER A 959 -25.93 -22.88 -108.21
N ASP A 960 -27.22 -22.51 -108.13
CA ASP A 960 -28.25 -21.89 -109.00
C ASP A 960 -29.25 -21.05 -108.15
N ASN A 961 -29.95 -20.10 -108.79
CA ASN A 961 -31.41 -19.74 -108.78
C ASN A 961 -32.34 -20.19 -107.61
N ASP A 962 -33.44 -19.51 -107.22
CA ASP A 962 -34.21 -18.30 -107.60
C ASP A 962 -35.20 -18.01 -106.41
N ASN A 963 -35.98 -16.94 -106.20
CA ASN A 963 -36.08 -15.48 -106.51
C ASN A 963 -37.28 -14.95 -105.65
N ASN A 964 -37.65 -13.67 -105.48
CA ASN A 964 -37.30 -12.33 -106.01
C ASN A 964 -37.66 -11.28 -104.89
N ASP A 965 -37.77 -9.95 -105.00
CA ASP A 965 -37.79 -8.96 -106.09
C ASP A 965 -37.41 -7.53 -105.59
N ASP A 966 -37.22 -6.59 -106.52
CA ASP A 966 -37.38 -5.10 -106.48
C ASP A 966 -36.75 -4.14 -105.40
N ILE A 967 -35.75 -3.37 -105.87
CA ILE A 967 -35.63 -1.87 -105.91
C ILE A 967 -35.10 -1.03 -104.69
N ASP A 968 -33.88 -0.48 -104.88
CA ASP A 968 -33.29 0.89 -104.64
C ASP A 968 -33.48 1.65 -103.27
N ASP A 969 -32.68 2.67 -102.85
CA ASP A 969 -31.78 3.62 -103.55
C ASP A 969 -30.77 4.39 -102.61
N ASN A 970 -29.55 4.75 -103.09
CA ASN A 970 -28.51 5.73 -102.56
C ASN A 970 -28.03 5.63 -101.06
N ASP A 971 -27.07 6.37 -100.43
CA ASP A 971 -25.95 7.33 -100.66
C ASP A 971 -25.11 7.39 -99.31
N ASP A 972 -23.90 7.94 -99.06
CA ASP A 972 -22.61 8.20 -99.75
C ASP A 972 -21.48 8.48 -98.66
N ASN A 973 -20.30 9.02 -99.01
CA ASN A 973 -19.07 9.24 -98.21
C ASN A 973 -18.97 10.70 -97.63
N GLY A 974 -17.92 11.23 -96.98
CA GLY A 974 -16.54 10.83 -96.59
C GLY A 974 -15.99 11.79 -95.48
N ASP A 975 -14.71 12.15 -95.30
CA ASP A 975 -13.47 11.89 -96.06
C ASP A 975 -12.17 12.28 -95.27
N ASN A 976 -11.00 11.65 -95.58
CA ASN A 976 -9.57 12.13 -95.58
C ASN A 976 -8.92 13.05 -94.48
N ASN A 977 -7.59 13.12 -94.22
CA ASN A 977 -6.38 12.29 -94.52
C ASN A 977 -5.09 12.73 -93.72
N ASN A 978 -4.05 11.88 -93.71
CA ASN A 978 -2.60 12.14 -93.88
C ASN A 978 -1.62 12.70 -92.78
N ASN A 979 -0.69 11.80 -92.37
CA ASN A 979 0.79 11.84 -92.55
C ASN A 979 1.84 12.40 -91.52
N ASN A 980 2.82 11.50 -91.22
CA ASN A 980 4.30 11.65 -91.15
C ASN A 980 5.09 12.37 -90.00
N ASN A 981 5.68 11.52 -89.12
CA ASN A 981 7.14 11.27 -88.92
C ASN A 981 8.10 12.07 -87.98
N ASN A 982 8.88 11.27 -87.21
CA ASN A 982 10.29 11.40 -86.77
C ASN A 982 10.83 12.43 -85.73
N ASN A 983 10.91 11.93 -84.47
CA ASN A 983 12.15 11.55 -83.73
C ASN A 983 13.11 12.53 -82.98
N ASN A 984 13.53 12.03 -81.80
CA ASN A 984 14.83 12.15 -81.07
C ASN A 984 15.19 13.34 -80.12
N LYS A 985 15.11 13.02 -78.81
CA LYS A 985 16.21 12.97 -77.79
C LYS A 985 16.67 14.19 -76.94
N ASN A 986 16.72 13.87 -75.64
CA ASN A 986 17.80 14.11 -74.64
C ASN A 986 17.78 15.33 -73.66
N ALA A 987 17.77 14.95 -72.38
CA ALA A 987 18.66 15.37 -71.28
C ALA A 987 18.36 16.61 -70.38
N GLU A 988 18.13 16.28 -69.10
CA GLU A 988 18.75 16.83 -67.88
C GLU A 988 18.49 18.27 -67.34
N SER A 989 17.95 18.28 -66.10
CA SER A 989 18.56 18.89 -64.90
C SER A 989 18.30 20.37 -64.50
N LYS A 990 17.39 20.52 -63.50
CA LYS A 990 17.55 21.23 -62.19
C LYS A 990 17.27 22.74 -61.99
N ASN A 991 16.60 23.00 -60.85
CA ASN A 991 16.72 24.12 -59.88
C ASN A 991 16.30 25.55 -60.35
N ASP A 992 15.83 26.50 -59.52
CA ASP A 992 15.37 26.53 -58.10
C ASP A 992 14.63 27.87 -57.76
N ASN A 993 14.12 27.97 -56.52
CA ASN A 993 13.81 29.18 -55.70
C ASN A 993 12.50 30.00 -55.88
N ASP A 994 11.75 30.12 -54.77
CA ASP A 994 11.27 31.31 -54.03
C ASP A 994 10.58 32.50 -54.77
N ASN A 995 9.62 33.26 -54.18
CA ASN A 995 9.62 33.78 -52.81
C ASN A 995 8.28 34.46 -52.33
N ASN A 996 8.03 34.43 -51.01
CA ASN A 996 7.40 35.45 -50.12
C ASN A 996 5.93 35.98 -50.18
N GLY A 997 5.34 36.15 -48.97
CA GLY A 997 4.31 37.16 -48.59
C GLY A 997 2.81 36.85 -48.84
N GLY A 998 1.83 37.31 -48.04
CA GLY A 998 1.85 37.97 -46.71
C GLY A 998 0.56 38.77 -46.33
N ASN A 999 0.13 38.70 -45.06
CA ASN A 999 -0.79 39.61 -44.30
C ASN A 999 -2.36 39.64 -44.49
N SER A 1000 -3.07 39.03 -43.53
CA SER A 1000 -4.00 39.62 -42.51
C SER A 1000 -5.28 40.47 -42.83
N ASN A 1001 -6.36 40.15 -42.07
CA ASN A 1001 -7.52 40.98 -41.63
C ASN A 1001 -8.58 41.41 -42.68
N ASP A 1002 -9.85 41.75 -42.34
CA ASP A 1002 -10.52 42.01 -41.04
C ASP A 1002 -12.00 41.52 -40.98
N GLY A 1003 -12.76 41.76 -39.89
CA GLY A 1003 -14.12 41.17 -39.65
C GLY A 1003 -15.35 42.11 -39.48
N SER A 1004 -16.45 41.60 -38.85
CA SER A 1004 -17.86 42.13 -38.76
C SER A 1004 -18.76 41.77 -39.96
N GLY A 1005 -20.12 41.72 -39.94
CA GLY A 1005 -21.17 41.98 -38.93
C GLY A 1005 -22.27 42.93 -39.51
N ASP A 1006 -23.60 42.79 -39.34
CA ASP A 1006 -24.46 41.74 -38.72
C ASP A 1006 -25.97 41.96 -39.12
N ASP A 1007 -26.95 41.42 -38.35
CA ASP A 1007 -28.40 41.76 -38.23
C ASP A 1007 -29.52 41.19 -39.20
N ARG A 1008 -30.41 40.38 -38.59
CA ARG A 1008 -31.93 40.34 -38.67
C ARG A 1008 -32.64 39.90 -40.00
N ASP A 1009 -33.87 39.38 -40.01
CA ASP A 1009 -35.10 39.77 -39.25
C ASP A 1009 -36.28 38.73 -39.27
N LYS A 1010 -37.29 38.93 -38.40
CA LYS A 1010 -38.70 38.39 -38.37
C LYS A 1010 -39.06 36.92 -37.98
N ASN A 1011 -39.68 36.77 -36.79
CA ASN A 1011 -41.10 36.42 -36.48
C ASN A 1011 -41.95 35.66 -37.54
N ASN A 1012 -42.93 34.77 -37.26
CA ASN A 1012 -43.58 34.16 -36.06
C ASN A 1012 -44.42 32.92 -36.57
N ASP A 1013 -45.31 32.16 -35.89
CA ASP A 1013 -46.03 32.21 -34.59
C ASP A 1013 -46.53 30.77 -34.15
N SER A 1014 -47.18 30.68 -32.97
CA SER A 1014 -48.25 29.76 -32.49
C SER A 1014 -48.50 28.35 -33.08
N GLY A 1015 -48.72 27.34 -32.20
CA GLY A 1015 -49.29 26.02 -32.52
C GLY A 1015 -50.58 25.67 -31.73
N PRO A 1016 -51.13 24.44 -31.85
CA PRO A 1016 -51.91 23.84 -30.76
C PRO A 1016 -51.72 22.30 -30.55
N ASN A 1017 -52.49 21.74 -29.61
CA ASN A 1017 -52.40 20.41 -28.98
C ASN A 1017 -53.10 19.22 -29.69
N ASN A 1018 -52.77 18.00 -29.21
CA ASN A 1018 -53.55 16.73 -29.16
C ASN A 1018 -53.84 15.91 -30.44
N ASP A 1019 -53.38 14.64 -30.44
CA ASP A 1019 -54.18 13.42 -30.16
C ASP A 1019 -53.20 12.21 -30.05
N LYS A 1020 -53.35 11.12 -29.28
CA LYS A 1020 -54.46 10.23 -28.82
C LYS A 1020 -54.93 9.14 -29.81
N LYS A 1021 -54.53 7.88 -29.52
CA LYS A 1021 -55.46 6.74 -29.28
C LYS A 1021 -54.75 5.46 -28.79
N ASP A 1022 -55.09 5.08 -27.56
CA ASP A 1022 -55.75 3.81 -27.18
C ASP A 1022 -55.41 2.51 -27.94
N ASP A 1023 -55.06 1.44 -27.20
CA ASP A 1023 -56.11 0.48 -26.82
C ASP A 1023 -55.84 -0.43 -25.58
N LYS A 1024 -56.94 -0.95 -25.01
CA LYS A 1024 -57.20 -2.18 -24.19
C LYS A 1024 -56.03 -3.09 -23.72
N LYS A 1025 -56.12 -3.87 -22.63
CA LYS A 1025 -56.92 -3.92 -21.36
C LYS A 1025 -56.47 -5.18 -20.60
N GLN A 1026 -56.35 -5.15 -19.26
CA GLN A 1026 -56.11 -6.37 -18.45
C GLN A 1026 -57.40 -6.97 -17.85
N LYS A 1027 -57.39 -8.30 -17.66
CA LYS A 1027 -58.30 -9.21 -16.93
C LYS A 1027 -57.52 -10.52 -16.69
N ASP A 1028 -57.70 -11.35 -15.68
CA ASP A 1028 -58.47 -11.32 -14.41
C ASP A 1028 -57.87 -12.38 -13.45
N ASN A 1029 -58.28 -12.38 -12.17
CA ASN A 1029 -58.06 -13.42 -11.13
C ASN A 1029 -56.62 -13.59 -10.56
N SER A 1030 -56.34 -13.60 -9.25
CA SER A 1030 -56.97 -14.17 -8.02
C SER A 1030 -56.51 -15.62 -7.70
N ASN A 1031 -56.41 -16.10 -6.45
CA ASN A 1031 -56.84 -15.55 -5.15
C ASN A 1031 -56.08 -16.18 -3.95
N ASN A 1032 -56.31 -15.69 -2.71
CA ASN A 1032 -56.04 -16.33 -1.39
C ASN A 1032 -54.54 -16.52 -0.96
N ASN A 1033 -54.16 -16.57 0.33
CA ASN A 1033 -54.91 -16.43 1.62
C ASN A 1033 -53.96 -16.02 2.78
N ASN A 1034 -54.52 -15.45 3.88
CA ASN A 1034 -54.14 -15.53 5.32
C ASN A 1034 -52.67 -15.78 5.75
N LYS A 1035 -52.06 -15.16 6.78
CA LYS A 1035 -52.47 -14.31 7.94
C LYS A 1035 -51.15 -13.72 8.59
N ASP A 1036 -51.02 -13.05 9.74
CA ASP A 1036 -51.90 -12.73 10.88
C ASP A 1036 -51.48 -11.47 11.71
N GLN A 1037 -52.19 -11.25 12.82
CA GLN A 1037 -51.94 -10.48 14.06
C GLN A 1037 -50.55 -10.70 14.72
N SER A 1038 -49.99 -9.86 15.63
CA SER A 1038 -50.39 -8.56 16.26
C SER A 1038 -49.25 -7.97 17.14
N ASN A 1039 -49.35 -6.67 17.50
CA ASN A 1039 -48.73 -6.01 18.69
C ASN A 1039 -47.18 -5.86 18.75
N SER A 1040 -46.57 -4.90 19.47
CA SER A 1040 -47.08 -3.72 20.22
C SER A 1040 -46.01 -2.59 20.33
N GLN A 1041 -46.43 -1.45 20.90
CA GLN A 1041 -45.74 -0.17 21.07
C GLN A 1041 -44.42 -0.17 21.87
N SER A 1042 -43.58 0.85 21.61
CA SER A 1042 -42.70 1.58 22.56
C SER A 1042 -41.52 0.79 23.20
N GLN A 1043 -40.47 1.41 23.75
CA GLN A 1043 -40.30 2.80 24.24
C GLN A 1043 -38.83 3.28 24.12
N ASN A 1044 -38.55 4.55 24.45
CA ASN A 1044 -37.19 5.05 24.66
C ASN A 1044 -36.54 4.39 25.89
N ASP A 1045 -35.20 4.41 25.99
CA ASP A 1045 -34.52 5.21 27.04
C ASP A 1045 -33.01 5.36 26.79
N ASN A 1046 -32.37 6.25 27.57
CA ASN A 1046 -30.95 6.61 27.42
C ASN A 1046 -30.01 5.68 28.21
N SER A 1047 -28.77 5.54 27.72
CA SER A 1047 -27.53 5.43 28.52
C SER A 1047 -26.35 5.88 27.67
#